data_AF-A0A2K8DNW9-F1
#
_entry.id   AF-A0A2K8DNW9-F1
#
_cell.length_a   1.000
_cell.length_b   1.000
_cell.length_c   1.000
_cell.angle_alpha   90.00
_cell.angle_beta   90.00
_cell.angle_gamma   90.00
#
_symmetry.space_group_name_H-M   'P 1'
#
loop_
_entity.id
_entity.type
_entity.pdbx_description
1 polymer ?
#
loop_
_entity_poly.entity_id
_entity_poly.type
_entity_poly.pdbx_seq_one_letter_code
_entity_poly.pdbx_strand_id
1 'polypeptide(L)'
;ARRLAAEPGLQMAGAVLPALAPRRRSEGAAWWRGRLAIEQRIDGAVLLTGATGFVGGGILFGLLAQAEELGVTRIVLLLRRKDGQTVAGRLAQLRANVAFQEVQEQFDRLVTVIEGDTSQKNFGQSDAAGPWVQREPLRVVLHCAADVRFDQPLQQAALSLISASLQVALLAKRWGASRFLFVSTAFVHAVPAATSALQERLVELRDFDPMELYRDAVSHGKWAGKAMRDLGFPNTYTFAKAVAEHLILQACGTEGMQAHIVRPSIVTPAWASPYAGWSGDKPSTIVAAQLLLLKRCLRIFRCSAHPCPLVPVDVVACAAIQALVASAPAAGGVATIANATVDASEAAKLPSFQLLVDRFYQLLALRGDVSLPEAGLIFRLNRWAENATVFWLLDRVMNVFPNMVMAFGAQATLFAAQTVGLDSKALQKQCKAMQIIGRYSTLPAQYEPFSAPSSGWLFRSKVRLPEDWDPVEYNVLIQRAAILFAQSGGKSAPPPRSSTDGFQDICVVSSRPWWCDALAAFTMPGSPLLLSCADFMIRQVLKWMDFTVKVDAASLVSATELSQPLVLCPTHRSVLDFVIIGTACFRLCPLLPRLQVPHVAADAEFAGLPLLGGVLASLGAFYVRRGGGAVQPDPALRAEVSRVFQKGRPLEVFLEGLRSRGRRQLRLRSGLLRALRDVSQRTVALVPIALSYELLPEDTSFFDELRGCPRPPLSTSALVGWVFRGMRGELPSFGEARVRLGAAHVLDAAAELPVLLAEVQEQLVNLTSITALHARALAELLELHPAAVCAALRSGGVPVHESRLPAAAPLTEAERWPLVLQTATLLRARLPQQWARWL
;
A
#
# COMPACT_ATOMS: atom_id res chain seq x y z
N ALA A 1 14.72 11.70 -21.62
CA ALA A 1 14.11 10.45 -21.11
C ALA A 1 15.12 9.50 -20.46
N ARG A 2 16.11 8.92 -21.18
CA ARG A 2 17.11 8.00 -20.57
C ARG A 2 17.83 8.56 -19.34
N ARG A 3 18.25 9.83 -19.38
CA ARG A 3 18.86 10.51 -18.21
C ARG A 3 17.92 10.62 -17.01
N LEU A 4 16.61 10.74 -17.24
CA LEU A 4 15.60 10.79 -16.17
C LEU A 4 15.32 9.39 -15.63
N ALA A 5 15.25 8.39 -16.51
CA ALA A 5 15.11 6.99 -16.09
C ALA A 5 16.34 6.49 -15.31
N ALA A 6 17.50 7.13 -15.48
CA ALA A 6 18.74 6.85 -14.78
C ALA A 6 18.91 7.68 -13.48
N GLU A 7 17.86 8.38 -13.02
CA GLU A 7 17.94 9.22 -11.85
C GLU A 7 18.33 8.38 -10.62
N PRO A 8 19.43 8.69 -9.91
CA PRO A 8 19.91 7.88 -8.79
C PRO A 8 18.86 7.69 -7.69
N GLY A 9 18.00 8.68 -7.49
CA GLY A 9 16.90 8.63 -6.53
C GLY A 9 15.82 7.58 -6.83
N LEU A 10 15.83 6.96 -8.01
CA LEU A 10 14.92 5.85 -8.34
C LEU A 10 15.46 4.48 -7.91
N GLN A 11 16.75 4.36 -7.59
CA GLN A 11 17.30 3.09 -7.13
C GLN A 11 16.62 2.66 -5.84
N MET A 12 16.17 1.41 -5.80
CA MET A 12 15.52 0.86 -4.62
C MET A 12 16.55 0.65 -3.51
N ALA A 13 16.28 1.22 -2.34
CA ALA A 13 17.03 0.87 -1.13
C ALA A 13 16.71 -0.58 -0.73
N GLY A 14 17.72 -1.34 -0.28
CA GLY A 14 17.56 -2.75 0.12
C GLY A 14 16.40 -2.99 1.07
N ALA A 15 16.27 -2.13 2.10
CA ALA A 15 15.24 -2.26 3.13
C ALA A 15 13.78 -2.16 2.64
N VAL A 16 13.49 -1.65 1.43
CA VAL A 16 12.10 -1.51 0.96
C VAL A 16 11.50 -2.83 0.51
N LEU A 17 12.26 -3.71 -0.16
CA LEU A 17 11.73 -4.98 -0.64
C LEU A 17 11.29 -5.91 0.51
N PRO A 18 12.09 -6.10 1.59
CA PRO A 18 11.64 -6.84 2.77
C PRO A 18 10.36 -6.28 3.39
N ALA A 19 10.22 -4.95 3.42
CA ALA A 19 9.04 -4.27 3.96
C ALA A 19 7.76 -4.47 3.11
N LEU A 20 7.89 -4.96 1.87
CA LEU A 20 6.75 -5.39 1.07
C LEU A 20 6.16 -6.73 1.56
N ALA A 21 6.90 -7.54 2.33
CA ALA A 21 6.33 -8.66 3.05
C ALA A 21 5.89 -8.19 4.45
N PRO A 22 4.57 -8.11 4.75
CA PRO A 22 4.10 -7.71 6.07
C PRO A 22 4.53 -8.74 7.10
N ARG A 23 5.11 -8.27 8.20
CA ARG A 23 5.41 -9.14 9.34
C ARG A 23 4.11 -9.58 10.01
N ARG A 24 4.09 -10.80 10.56
CA ARG A 24 3.00 -11.22 11.44
C ARG A 24 3.07 -10.38 12.72
N ARG A 25 2.00 -9.67 13.04
CA ARG A 25 1.84 -8.89 14.28
C ARG A 25 0.48 -9.15 14.89
N SER A 26 0.33 -8.84 16.19
CA SER A 26 -0.99 -8.78 16.81
C SER A 26 -1.78 -7.62 16.20
N GLU A 27 -2.95 -7.90 15.64
CA GLU A 27 -3.84 -6.89 15.03
C GLU A 27 -5.19 -6.87 15.76
N GLY A 28 -6.05 -5.92 15.38
CA GLY A 28 -7.44 -5.86 15.84
C GLY A 28 -7.57 -5.75 17.35
N ALA A 29 -8.55 -6.44 17.94
CA ALA A 29 -8.81 -6.39 19.38
C ALA A 29 -7.63 -6.96 20.19
N ALA A 30 -6.90 -7.94 19.65
CA ALA A 30 -5.76 -8.55 20.34
C ALA A 30 -4.60 -7.57 20.56
N TRP A 31 -4.45 -6.57 19.68
CA TRP A 31 -3.42 -5.54 19.81
C TRP A 31 -3.57 -4.67 21.07
N TRP A 32 -4.79 -4.52 21.59
CA TRP A 32 -5.08 -3.65 22.74
C TRP A 32 -4.64 -4.24 24.10
N ARG A 33 -4.49 -5.56 24.19
CA ARG A 33 -4.21 -6.26 25.46
C ARG A 33 -2.94 -5.73 26.11
N GLY A 34 -3.06 -5.27 27.36
CA GLY A 34 -1.94 -4.80 28.17
C GLY A 34 -1.31 -3.47 27.72
N ARG A 35 -1.93 -2.73 26.79
CA ARG A 35 -1.44 -1.41 26.34
C ARG A 35 -1.94 -0.24 27.15
N LEU A 36 -3.01 -0.43 27.93
CA LEU A 36 -3.58 0.60 28.79
C LEU A 36 -3.15 0.35 30.24
N ALA A 37 -2.58 1.36 30.88
CA ALA A 37 -2.37 1.39 32.32
C ALA A 37 -3.64 1.98 32.95
N ILE A 38 -4.60 1.12 33.30
CA ILE A 38 -5.88 1.53 33.87
C ILE A 38 -5.69 1.85 35.36
N GLU A 39 -5.51 3.13 35.67
CA GLU A 39 -5.41 3.61 37.06
C GLU A 39 -6.80 3.91 37.64
N GLN A 40 -7.72 4.40 36.80
CA GLN A 40 -9.11 4.67 37.14
C GLN A 40 -10.05 4.18 36.03
N ARG A 41 -10.96 3.25 36.37
CA ARG A 41 -12.01 2.78 35.45
C ARG A 41 -13.01 3.89 35.11
N ILE A 42 -13.73 3.70 34.00
CA ILE A 42 -14.81 4.61 33.58
C ILE A 42 -16.07 4.34 34.41
N ASP A 43 -16.42 3.05 34.57
CA ASP A 43 -17.58 2.54 35.32
C ASP A 43 -18.88 3.33 35.03
N GLY A 44 -19.28 3.33 33.76
CA GLY A 44 -20.52 3.96 33.29
C GLY A 44 -20.54 4.28 31.81
N ALA A 45 -21.40 5.23 31.44
CA ALA A 45 -21.62 5.62 30.05
C ALA A 45 -20.56 6.63 29.55
N VAL A 46 -20.18 6.48 28.27
CA VAL A 46 -19.30 7.38 27.53
C VAL A 46 -20.06 8.03 26.38
N LEU A 47 -20.05 9.36 26.29
CA LEU A 47 -20.51 10.06 25.09
C LEU A 47 -19.33 10.31 24.16
N LEU A 48 -19.40 9.82 22.92
CA LEU A 48 -18.41 10.03 21.89
C LEU A 48 -18.98 10.88 20.75
N THR A 49 -18.38 12.05 20.51
CA THR A 49 -18.65 12.83 19.30
C THR A 49 -17.65 12.45 18.20
N GLY A 50 -18.08 12.51 16.93
CA GLY A 50 -17.16 12.30 15.80
C GLY A 50 -16.80 10.84 15.51
N ALA A 51 -17.58 9.87 16.02
CA ALA A 51 -17.36 8.43 15.84
C ALA A 51 -17.35 7.95 14.36
N THR A 52 -17.94 8.73 13.46
CA THR A 52 -17.92 8.48 12.00
C THR A 52 -16.69 9.08 11.30
N GLY A 53 -15.82 9.77 12.04
CA GLY A 53 -14.54 10.27 11.57
C GLY A 53 -13.42 9.24 11.74
N PHE A 54 -12.23 9.56 11.21
CA PHE A 54 -11.09 8.64 11.24
C PHE A 54 -10.59 8.38 12.68
N VAL A 55 -10.19 9.43 13.40
CA VAL A 55 -9.73 9.30 14.80
C VAL A 55 -10.84 8.78 15.71
N GLY A 56 -12.05 9.34 15.60
CA GLY A 56 -13.20 8.91 16.40
C GLY A 56 -13.61 7.45 16.17
N GLY A 57 -13.46 6.94 14.95
CA GLY A 57 -13.69 5.53 14.65
C GLY A 57 -12.66 4.61 15.30
N GLY A 58 -11.38 5.01 15.33
CA GLY A 58 -10.32 4.26 16.02
C GLY A 58 -10.51 4.24 17.52
N ILE A 59 -10.94 5.37 18.10
CA ILE A 59 -11.33 5.47 19.52
C ILE A 59 -12.54 4.58 19.83
N LEU A 60 -13.57 4.60 18.98
CA LEU A 60 -14.75 3.74 19.16
C LEU A 60 -14.34 2.26 19.16
N PHE A 61 -13.48 1.84 18.23
CA PHE A 61 -12.98 0.48 18.22
C PHE A 61 -12.25 0.13 19.52
N GLY A 62 -11.35 1.00 20.00
CA GLY A 62 -10.64 0.77 21.26
C GLY A 62 -11.56 0.67 22.48
N LEU A 63 -12.56 1.55 22.58
CA LEU A 63 -13.57 1.49 23.66
C LEU A 63 -14.37 0.19 23.63
N LEU A 64 -14.72 -0.33 22.43
CA LEU A 64 -15.43 -1.59 22.28
C LEU A 64 -14.52 -2.79 22.60
N ALA A 65 -13.29 -2.80 22.11
CA ALA A 65 -12.32 -3.87 22.30
C ALA A 65 -11.86 -4.00 23.77
N GLN A 66 -11.99 -2.93 24.56
CA GLN A 66 -11.56 -2.87 25.97
C GLN A 66 -12.73 -2.56 26.92
N ALA A 67 -13.97 -2.74 26.48
CA ALA A 67 -15.15 -2.28 27.22
C ALA A 67 -15.22 -2.85 28.65
N GLU A 68 -14.88 -4.12 28.83
CA GLU A 68 -14.95 -4.81 30.14
C GLU A 68 -13.84 -4.35 31.09
N GLU A 69 -12.62 -4.21 30.57
CA GLU A 69 -11.45 -3.70 31.31
C GLU A 69 -11.66 -2.25 31.76
N LEU A 70 -12.32 -1.44 30.91
CA LEU A 70 -12.63 -0.03 31.18
C LEU A 70 -13.89 0.17 32.04
N GLY A 71 -14.75 -0.84 32.19
CA GLY A 71 -16.05 -0.71 32.88
C GLY A 71 -17.07 0.11 32.10
N VAL A 72 -17.03 0.05 30.78
CA VAL A 72 -17.98 0.78 29.92
C VAL A 72 -19.30 0.03 29.88
N THR A 73 -20.36 0.66 30.41
CA THR A 73 -21.73 0.09 30.37
C THR A 73 -22.47 0.48 29.09
N ARG A 74 -22.11 1.64 28.51
CA ARG A 74 -22.74 2.19 27.31
C ARG A 74 -21.79 3.13 26.57
N ILE A 75 -21.83 3.10 25.24
CA ILE A 75 -21.19 4.08 24.36
C ILE A 75 -22.28 4.81 23.58
N VAL A 76 -22.47 6.09 23.89
CA VAL A 76 -23.46 6.94 23.24
C VAL A 76 -22.76 7.72 22.11
N LEU A 77 -23.23 7.56 20.88
CA LEU A 77 -22.69 8.29 19.73
C LEU A 77 -23.60 9.47 19.39
N LEU A 78 -23.02 10.66 19.29
CA LEU A 78 -23.73 11.82 18.75
C LEU A 78 -23.61 11.82 17.22
N LEU A 79 -24.73 11.58 16.52
CA LEU A 79 -24.77 11.52 15.05
C LEU A 79 -25.79 12.52 14.48
N ARG A 80 -25.37 13.29 13.47
CA ARG A 80 -26.26 14.16 12.70
C ARG A 80 -26.81 13.49 11.44
N ARG A 81 -27.94 14.00 10.92
CA ARG A 81 -28.34 13.75 9.52
C ARG A 81 -27.31 14.35 8.56
N LYS A 82 -27.09 13.70 7.42
CA LYS A 82 -26.14 14.20 6.41
C LYS A 82 -26.50 13.67 5.03
N ASP A 83 -26.46 14.53 4.01
CA ASP A 83 -26.59 14.15 2.60
C ASP A 83 -27.85 13.29 2.31
N GLY A 84 -28.98 13.61 2.95
CA GLY A 84 -30.22 12.84 2.82
C GLY A 84 -30.27 11.51 3.60
N GLN A 85 -29.19 11.12 4.29
CA GLN A 85 -29.16 9.90 5.09
C GLN A 85 -29.73 10.12 6.50
N THR A 86 -30.54 9.16 6.95
CA THR A 86 -31.05 9.09 8.32
C THR A 86 -29.94 8.68 9.29
N VAL A 87 -30.10 9.04 10.56
CA VAL A 87 -29.16 8.64 11.62
C VAL A 87 -29.06 7.12 11.75
N ALA A 88 -30.20 6.41 11.66
CA ALA A 88 -30.22 4.94 11.65
C ALA A 88 -29.43 4.34 10.48
N GLY A 89 -29.57 4.92 9.27
CA GLY A 89 -28.80 4.47 8.11
C GLY A 89 -27.30 4.70 8.28
N ARG A 90 -26.91 5.84 8.88
CA ARG A 90 -25.49 6.12 9.19
C ARG A 90 -24.92 5.18 10.25
N LEU A 91 -25.71 4.84 11.27
CA LEU A 91 -25.31 3.85 12.28
C LEU A 91 -25.16 2.46 11.66
N ALA A 92 -26.12 2.03 10.84
CA ALA A 92 -26.05 0.76 10.13
C ALA A 92 -24.82 0.67 9.23
N GLN A 93 -24.48 1.76 8.53
CA GLN A 93 -23.26 1.84 7.73
C GLN A 93 -21.98 1.73 8.60
N LEU A 94 -21.93 2.42 9.74
CA LEU A 94 -20.81 2.33 10.67
C LEU A 94 -20.65 0.91 11.22
N ARG A 95 -21.75 0.28 11.63
CA ARG A 95 -21.81 -1.09 12.15
C ARG A 95 -21.46 -2.15 11.10
N ALA A 96 -21.77 -1.89 9.83
CA ALA A 96 -21.42 -2.75 8.70
C ALA A 96 -19.97 -2.53 8.20
N ASN A 97 -19.28 -1.51 8.69
CA ASN A 97 -17.90 -1.26 8.31
C ASN A 97 -17.02 -2.40 8.80
N VAL A 98 -16.22 -2.95 7.90
CA VAL A 98 -15.34 -4.09 8.14
C VAL A 98 -14.34 -3.87 9.27
N ALA A 99 -13.99 -2.62 9.55
CA ALA A 99 -13.15 -2.24 10.70
C ALA A 99 -13.75 -2.66 12.05
N PHE A 100 -15.06 -2.85 12.15
CA PHE A 100 -15.73 -3.26 13.38
C PHE A 100 -16.13 -4.74 13.38
N GLN A 101 -15.66 -5.54 12.41
CA GLN A 101 -16.05 -6.95 12.28
C GLN A 101 -15.73 -7.78 13.53
N GLU A 102 -14.58 -7.54 14.16
CA GLU A 102 -14.16 -8.27 15.38
C GLU A 102 -14.93 -7.86 16.64
N VAL A 103 -15.49 -6.65 16.68
CA VAL A 103 -16.15 -6.07 17.87
C VAL A 103 -17.65 -5.89 17.67
N GLN A 104 -18.24 -6.66 16.76
CA GLN A 104 -19.65 -6.54 16.38
C GLN A 104 -20.60 -6.81 17.55
N GLU A 105 -20.31 -7.82 18.36
CA GLU A 105 -21.12 -8.17 19.52
C GLU A 105 -21.12 -7.03 20.56
N GLN A 106 -19.95 -6.50 20.88
CA GLN A 106 -19.80 -5.36 21.78
C GLN A 106 -20.49 -4.12 21.20
N PHE A 107 -20.40 -3.91 19.88
CA PHE A 107 -21.07 -2.79 19.22
C PHE A 107 -22.59 -2.90 19.42
N ASP A 108 -23.18 -4.05 19.12
CA ASP A 108 -24.63 -4.25 19.23
C ASP A 108 -25.13 -4.14 20.68
N ARG A 109 -24.32 -4.60 21.64
CA ARG A 109 -24.64 -4.54 23.07
C ARG A 109 -24.52 -3.13 23.65
N LEU A 110 -23.45 -2.41 23.30
CA LEU A 110 -23.02 -1.20 24.03
C LEU A 110 -23.35 0.10 23.30
N VAL A 111 -23.55 0.10 21.98
CA VAL A 111 -23.69 1.34 21.22
C VAL A 111 -25.13 1.82 21.18
N THR A 112 -25.35 3.07 21.58
CA THR A 112 -26.59 3.81 21.30
C THR A 112 -26.30 5.12 20.60
N VAL A 113 -27.33 5.74 20.04
CA VAL A 113 -27.17 6.97 19.26
C VAL A 113 -28.10 8.05 19.76
N ILE A 114 -27.56 9.27 19.84
CA ILE A 114 -28.33 10.50 19.99
C ILE A 114 -28.26 11.24 18.65
N GLU A 115 -29.43 11.60 18.11
CA GLU A 115 -29.50 12.49 16.96
C GLU A 115 -29.19 13.93 17.40
N GLY A 116 -28.21 14.56 16.75
CA GLY A 116 -27.88 15.97 16.99
C GLY A 116 -26.63 16.47 16.27
N ASP A 117 -26.49 17.80 16.21
CA ASP A 117 -25.35 18.49 15.59
C ASP A 117 -24.68 19.43 16.60
N THR A 118 -23.38 19.27 16.83
CA THR A 118 -22.61 20.08 17.81
C THR A 118 -22.60 21.57 17.49
N SER A 119 -22.86 21.96 16.24
CA SER A 119 -22.95 23.37 15.82
C SER A 119 -24.29 24.04 16.16
N GLN A 120 -25.32 23.27 16.51
CA GLN A 120 -26.63 23.79 16.88
C GLN A 120 -26.78 23.86 18.39
N LYS A 121 -27.50 24.87 18.89
CA LYS A 121 -27.82 25.01 20.32
C LYS A 121 -28.48 23.73 20.85
N ASN A 122 -28.02 23.23 21.99
CA ASN A 122 -28.47 21.96 22.59
C ASN A 122 -28.48 20.77 21.61
N PHE A 123 -27.53 20.76 20.66
CA PHE A 123 -27.45 19.79 19.57
C PHE A 123 -28.64 19.76 18.60
N GLY A 124 -29.46 20.80 18.58
CA GLY A 124 -30.71 20.85 17.82
C GLY A 124 -31.89 20.20 18.53
N GLN A 125 -31.75 19.88 19.82
CA GLN A 125 -32.82 19.30 20.63
C GLN A 125 -33.67 20.38 21.29
N SER A 126 -34.97 20.11 21.39
CA SER A 126 -35.95 20.97 22.06
C SER A 126 -35.73 21.04 23.57
N ASP A 127 -35.21 19.97 24.17
CA ASP A 127 -34.92 19.89 25.60
C ASP A 127 -33.40 19.81 25.85
N ALA A 128 -32.87 20.76 26.62
CA ALA A 128 -31.47 20.80 27.04
C ALA A 128 -31.13 19.70 28.07
N ALA A 129 -32.15 19.16 28.76
CA ALA A 129 -32.01 18.00 29.63
C ALA A 129 -31.79 16.71 28.84
N GLY A 130 -32.05 16.68 27.52
CA GLY A 130 -31.75 15.57 26.60
C GLY A 130 -32.40 14.22 26.93
N PRO A 131 -32.26 13.20 26.06
CA PRO A 131 -32.87 11.87 26.23
C PRO A 131 -32.16 10.96 27.26
N TRP A 132 -31.08 11.42 27.90
CA TRP A 132 -30.12 10.60 28.64
C TRP A 132 -30.40 10.55 30.17
N VAL A 133 -31.34 11.35 30.68
CA VAL A 133 -31.59 11.51 32.14
C VAL A 133 -32.13 10.26 32.85
N GLN A 134 -32.53 9.20 32.16
CA GLN A 134 -33.49 8.28 32.79
C GLN A 134 -33.00 6.94 33.36
N ARG A 135 -31.76 6.45 33.16
CA ARG A 135 -31.36 5.12 33.73
C ARG A 135 -29.91 4.91 34.21
N GLU A 136 -28.89 5.60 33.67
CA GLU A 136 -27.47 5.36 34.02
C GLU A 136 -26.65 6.68 34.01
N PRO A 137 -25.67 6.90 34.90
CA PRO A 137 -24.88 8.13 34.94
C PRO A 137 -23.87 8.19 33.78
N LEU A 138 -23.89 9.30 33.03
CA LEU A 138 -22.82 9.66 32.09
C LEU A 138 -21.57 10.03 32.89
N ARG A 139 -20.45 9.34 32.66
CA ARG A 139 -19.20 9.57 33.40
C ARG A 139 -18.20 10.41 32.62
N VAL A 140 -18.14 10.18 31.32
CA VAL A 140 -17.11 10.71 30.43
C VAL A 140 -17.74 11.25 29.15
N VAL A 141 -17.26 12.41 28.70
CA VAL A 141 -17.46 12.89 27.33
C VAL A 141 -16.13 12.94 26.60
N LEU A 142 -16.06 12.27 25.45
CA LEU A 142 -14.93 12.30 24.54
C LEU A 142 -15.32 13.09 23.29
N HIS A 143 -14.87 14.35 23.24
CA HIS A 143 -15.15 15.26 22.14
C HIS A 143 -14.08 15.18 21.05
N CYS A 144 -14.33 14.39 20.01
CA CYS A 144 -13.45 14.23 18.84
C CYS A 144 -13.99 14.90 17.56
N ALA A 145 -15.27 15.29 17.52
CA ALA A 145 -15.86 15.95 16.37
C ALA A 145 -15.19 17.32 16.10
N ALA A 146 -14.70 17.52 14.88
CA ALA A 146 -14.22 18.80 14.40
C ALA A 146 -14.31 18.86 12.87
N ASP A 147 -14.42 20.07 12.32
CA ASP A 147 -14.16 20.31 10.90
C ASP A 147 -12.66 20.59 10.71
N VAL A 148 -12.00 19.80 9.88
CA VAL A 148 -10.51 19.80 9.73
C VAL A 148 -10.05 20.49 8.45
N ARG A 149 -10.88 21.35 7.87
CA ARG A 149 -10.52 22.15 6.70
C ARG A 149 -9.65 23.34 7.09
N PHE A 150 -8.53 23.53 6.40
CA PHE A 150 -7.55 24.59 6.67
C PHE A 150 -7.87 25.93 5.97
N ASP A 151 -8.83 25.92 5.06
CA ASP A 151 -9.18 27.04 4.18
C ASP A 151 -10.51 27.71 4.55
N GLN A 152 -11.07 27.38 5.72
CA GLN A 152 -12.30 28.03 6.17
C GLN A 152 -12.06 29.48 6.58
N PRO A 153 -13.03 30.37 6.32
CA PRO A 153 -13.07 31.68 6.94
C PRO A 153 -13.00 31.57 8.48
N LEU A 154 -12.27 32.48 9.12
CA LEU A 154 -12.03 32.44 10.57
C LEU A 154 -13.34 32.39 11.38
N GLN A 155 -14.37 33.14 10.96
CA GLN A 155 -15.68 33.14 11.60
C GLN A 155 -16.35 31.76 11.55
N GLN A 156 -16.28 31.08 10.41
CA GLN A 156 -16.85 29.75 10.26
C GLN A 156 -16.08 28.71 11.08
N ALA A 157 -14.74 28.83 11.14
CA ALA A 157 -13.91 28.00 12.00
C ALA A 157 -14.25 28.22 13.49
N ALA A 158 -14.45 29.47 13.93
CA ALA A 158 -14.82 29.80 15.30
C ALA A 158 -16.18 29.20 15.69
N LEU A 159 -17.21 29.34 14.84
CA LEU A 159 -18.53 28.76 15.08
C LEU A 159 -18.51 27.22 15.10
N SER A 160 -17.87 26.61 14.10
CA SER A 160 -17.90 25.15 13.93
C SER A 160 -16.95 24.38 14.85
N LEU A 161 -15.89 25.01 15.37
CA LEU A 161 -14.98 24.39 16.35
C LEU A 161 -15.16 24.97 17.75
N ILE A 162 -14.95 26.27 17.95
CA ILE A 162 -14.86 26.86 19.30
C ILE A 162 -16.25 26.84 19.97
N SER A 163 -17.26 27.45 19.34
CA SER A 163 -18.62 27.49 19.89
C SER A 163 -19.17 26.08 20.11
N ALA A 164 -19.00 25.20 19.12
CA ALA A 164 -19.45 23.81 19.19
C ALA A 164 -18.78 23.04 20.33
N SER A 165 -17.47 23.15 20.51
CA SER A 165 -16.75 22.43 21.57
C SER A 165 -17.13 22.93 22.96
N LEU A 166 -17.27 24.25 23.14
CA LEU A 166 -17.69 24.85 24.41
C LEU A 166 -19.09 24.41 24.81
N GLN A 167 -20.01 24.38 23.84
CA GLN A 167 -21.35 23.88 24.11
C GLN A 167 -21.34 22.42 24.55
N VAL A 168 -20.51 21.57 23.93
CA VAL A 168 -20.40 20.16 24.33
C VAL A 168 -19.85 20.06 25.76
N ALA A 169 -18.86 20.86 26.15
CA ALA A 169 -18.33 20.87 27.52
C ALA A 169 -19.38 21.30 28.56
N LEU A 170 -20.14 22.37 28.28
CA LEU A 170 -21.20 22.85 29.17
C LEU A 170 -22.36 21.85 29.29
N LEU A 171 -22.74 21.20 28.17
CA LEU A 171 -23.75 20.14 28.19
C LEU A 171 -23.24 18.89 28.92
N ALA A 172 -21.98 18.50 28.72
CA ALA A 172 -21.37 17.37 29.40
C ALA A 172 -21.53 17.44 30.91
N LYS A 173 -21.23 18.60 31.51
CA LYS A 173 -21.42 18.82 32.94
C LYS A 173 -22.88 18.70 33.36
N ARG A 174 -23.78 19.39 32.65
CA ARG A 174 -25.23 19.29 32.89
C ARG A 174 -25.71 17.84 32.79
N TRP A 175 -25.01 17.06 31.98
CA TRP A 175 -25.29 15.65 31.75
C TRP A 175 -24.68 14.71 32.78
N GLY A 176 -24.06 15.25 33.84
CA GLY A 176 -23.48 14.48 34.93
C GLY A 176 -22.06 14.00 34.69
N ALA A 177 -21.44 14.38 33.56
CA ALA A 177 -20.07 13.97 33.26
C ALA A 177 -19.09 14.54 34.30
N SER A 178 -18.18 13.67 34.74
CA SER A 178 -17.09 14.00 35.66
C SER A 178 -15.78 14.33 34.95
N ARG A 179 -15.62 13.80 33.72
CA ARG A 179 -14.41 13.88 32.91
C ARG A 179 -14.76 14.30 31.49
N PHE A 180 -13.98 15.23 30.95
CA PHE A 180 -14.13 15.74 29.59
C PHE A 180 -12.81 15.66 28.84
N LEU A 181 -12.77 14.87 27.77
CA LEU A 181 -11.62 14.81 26.88
C LEU A 181 -11.90 15.61 25.60
N PHE A 182 -11.01 16.54 25.30
CA PHE A 182 -10.97 17.28 24.05
C PHE A 182 -9.84 16.79 23.14
N VAL A 183 -10.18 16.31 21.95
CA VAL A 183 -9.18 16.02 20.91
C VAL A 183 -8.85 17.33 20.20
N SER A 184 -7.67 17.86 20.49
CA SER A 184 -7.10 19.06 19.88
C SER A 184 -6.13 18.70 18.74
N THR A 185 -4.99 19.38 18.61
CA THR A 185 -3.93 19.10 17.65
C THR A 185 -2.58 19.51 18.20
N ALA A 186 -1.50 18.80 17.86
CA ALA A 186 -0.14 19.18 18.25
C ALA A 186 0.30 20.50 17.59
N PHE A 187 -0.37 20.94 16.53
CA PHE A 187 -0.02 22.17 15.80
C PHE A 187 -0.58 23.45 16.45
N VAL A 188 -1.17 23.37 17.65
CA VAL A 188 -1.54 24.57 18.44
C VAL A 188 -0.33 25.41 18.87
N HIS A 189 0.88 24.86 18.77
CA HIS A 189 2.14 25.58 19.00
C HIS A 189 2.46 26.63 17.93
N ALA A 190 1.68 26.71 16.84
CA ALA A 190 1.79 27.63 15.70
C ALA A 190 3.06 27.45 14.84
N VAL A 191 4.23 27.41 15.47
CA VAL A 191 5.54 27.29 14.82
C VAL A 191 6.28 26.04 15.30
N PRO A 192 7.15 25.45 14.45
CA PRO A 192 7.96 24.29 14.84
C PRO A 192 9.00 24.64 15.92
N ALA A 193 9.55 23.61 16.56
CA ALA A 193 10.57 23.77 17.59
C ALA A 193 11.83 24.45 17.03
N ALA A 194 12.17 25.64 17.53
CA ALA A 194 13.39 26.35 17.10
C ALA A 194 14.66 25.66 17.65
N THR A 195 14.65 25.28 18.94
CA THR A 195 15.81 24.68 19.63
C THR A 195 15.45 23.55 20.59
N SER A 196 14.26 23.55 21.18
CA SER A 196 13.80 22.56 22.16
C SER A 196 12.43 21.98 21.81
N ALA A 197 12.19 20.73 22.23
CA ALA A 197 10.90 20.06 22.02
C ALA A 197 9.72 20.85 22.60
N LEU A 198 8.60 20.87 21.86
CA LEU A 198 7.35 21.52 22.22
C LEU A 198 6.70 20.78 23.40
N GLN A 199 6.40 21.51 24.46
CA GLN A 199 6.01 20.94 25.76
C GLN A 199 4.50 20.66 25.88
N GLU A 200 4.14 19.70 26.72
CA GLU A 200 2.76 19.36 27.11
C GLU A 200 2.16 20.39 28.09
N ARG A 201 2.19 21.67 27.70
CA ARG A 201 1.60 22.79 28.44
C ARG A 201 0.62 23.57 27.59
N LEU A 202 -0.27 24.31 28.24
CA LEU A 202 -1.19 25.21 27.54
C LEU A 202 -0.36 26.26 26.79
N VAL A 203 -0.64 26.46 25.51
CA VAL A 203 0.12 27.40 24.68
C VAL A 203 -0.22 28.82 25.07
N GLU A 204 0.78 29.65 25.36
CA GLU A 204 0.57 31.06 25.69
C GLU A 204 0.07 31.83 24.46
N LEU A 205 -1.01 32.57 24.61
CA LEU A 205 -1.54 33.47 23.58
C LEU A 205 -0.97 34.89 23.72
N ARG A 206 0.14 35.05 24.48
CA ARG A 206 0.75 36.34 24.84
C ARG A 206 -0.30 37.28 25.45
N ASP A 207 -0.40 38.51 24.97
CA ASP A 207 -1.30 39.55 25.49
C ASP A 207 -2.75 39.43 24.98
N PHE A 208 -3.11 38.30 24.37
CA PHE A 208 -4.38 38.12 23.70
C PHE A 208 -5.34 37.28 24.54
N ASP A 209 -6.43 37.91 25.01
CA ASP A 209 -7.45 37.23 25.81
C ASP A 209 -8.27 36.24 24.95
N PRO A 210 -8.33 34.94 25.30
CA PRO A 210 -8.99 33.93 24.49
C PRO A 210 -10.51 34.16 24.31
N MET A 211 -11.17 34.83 25.26
CA MET A 211 -12.60 35.13 25.16
C MET A 211 -12.85 36.30 24.20
N GLU A 212 -12.02 37.34 24.24
CA GLU A 212 -12.03 38.43 23.27
C GLU A 212 -11.72 37.94 21.85
N LEU A 213 -10.70 37.07 21.71
CA LEU A 213 -10.39 36.40 20.44
C LEU A 213 -11.61 35.70 19.86
N TYR A 214 -12.30 34.93 20.69
CA TYR A 214 -13.48 34.18 20.29
C TYR A 214 -14.65 35.10 19.90
N ARG A 215 -14.95 36.13 20.69
CA ARG A 215 -16.01 37.09 20.41
C ARG A 215 -15.77 37.86 19.10
N ASP A 216 -14.53 38.30 18.86
CA ASP A 216 -14.14 38.92 17.60
C ASP A 216 -14.24 37.93 16.44
N ALA A 217 -13.72 36.70 16.60
CA ALA A 217 -13.74 35.69 15.55
C ALA A 217 -15.16 35.34 15.09
N VAL A 218 -16.11 35.17 16.02
CA VAL A 218 -17.51 34.88 15.69
C VAL A 218 -18.24 36.08 15.06
N SER A 219 -17.76 37.30 15.28
CA SER A 219 -18.35 38.52 14.71
C SER A 219 -17.68 38.92 13.39
N HIS A 220 -16.58 39.70 13.43
CA HIS A 220 -15.91 40.21 12.23
C HIS A 220 -14.51 39.63 11.95
N GLY A 221 -13.87 39.00 12.93
CA GLY A 221 -12.60 38.27 12.77
C GLY A 221 -11.36 39.14 12.47
N LYS A 222 -11.47 40.47 12.54
CA LYS A 222 -10.38 41.41 12.21
C LYS A 222 -9.28 41.36 13.25
N TRP A 223 -9.66 41.51 14.51
CA TRP A 223 -8.71 41.46 15.62
C TRP A 223 -8.12 40.03 15.63
N ALA A 224 -8.96 38.99 15.58
CA ALA A 224 -8.53 37.59 15.75
C ALA A 224 -7.63 37.15 14.59
N GLY A 225 -7.90 37.64 13.38
CA GLY A 225 -7.03 37.47 12.23
C GLY A 225 -5.68 38.17 12.37
N LYS A 226 -5.59 39.29 13.10
CA LYS A 226 -4.32 39.93 13.45
C LYS A 226 -3.52 39.06 14.41
N ALA A 227 -4.09 38.59 15.53
CA ALA A 227 -3.35 37.71 16.42
C ALA A 227 -2.93 36.40 15.79
N MET A 228 -3.79 35.81 14.96
CA MET A 228 -3.42 34.60 14.22
C MET A 228 -2.10 34.80 13.46
N ARG A 229 -1.92 35.96 12.80
CA ARG A 229 -0.67 36.33 12.12
C ARG A 229 0.47 36.63 13.09
N ASP A 230 0.22 37.44 14.12
CA ASP A 230 1.25 37.89 15.08
C ASP A 230 1.81 36.74 15.95
N LEU A 231 0.97 35.73 16.21
CA LEU A 231 1.34 34.49 16.90
C LEU A 231 1.94 33.44 15.94
N GLY A 232 1.90 33.68 14.62
CA GLY A 232 2.52 32.81 13.62
C GLY A 232 1.71 31.56 13.27
N PHE A 233 0.39 31.53 13.49
CA PHE A 233 -0.43 30.38 13.12
C PHE A 233 -0.57 30.26 11.60
N PRO A 234 -0.32 29.05 11.04
CA PRO A 234 -0.31 28.86 9.59
C PRO A 234 -1.71 28.82 8.97
N ASN A 235 -2.75 28.56 9.76
CA ASN A 235 -4.13 28.45 9.27
C ASN A 235 -5.17 28.67 10.38
N THR A 236 -6.42 28.86 9.98
CA THR A 236 -7.56 29.12 10.88
C THR A 236 -7.87 27.93 11.81
N TYR A 237 -7.64 26.70 11.36
CA TYR A 237 -7.89 25.49 12.15
C TYR A 237 -6.99 25.39 13.39
N THR A 238 -5.67 25.53 13.21
CA THR A 238 -4.69 25.44 14.31
C THR A 238 -4.90 26.56 15.33
N PHE A 239 -5.17 27.77 14.86
CA PHE A 239 -5.52 28.91 15.71
C PHE A 239 -6.82 28.68 16.49
N ALA A 240 -7.90 28.25 15.82
CA ALA A 240 -9.17 27.98 16.49
C ALA A 240 -9.06 26.85 17.53
N LYS A 241 -8.27 25.81 17.27
CA LYS A 241 -7.97 24.76 18.26
C LYS A 241 -7.22 25.31 19.46
N ALA A 242 -6.22 26.17 19.26
CA ALA A 242 -5.49 26.80 20.36
C ALA A 242 -6.43 27.63 21.25
N VAL A 243 -7.27 28.49 20.66
CA VAL A 243 -8.26 29.28 21.43
C VAL A 243 -9.27 28.37 22.14
N ALA A 244 -9.75 27.31 21.48
CA ALA A 244 -10.69 26.36 22.08
C ALA A 244 -10.12 25.66 23.32
N GLU A 245 -8.82 25.30 23.32
CA GLU A 245 -8.20 24.68 24.49
C GLU A 245 -8.32 25.57 25.74
N HIS A 246 -7.97 26.86 25.63
CA HIS A 246 -8.07 27.81 26.74
C HIS A 246 -9.50 27.88 27.29
N LEU A 247 -10.47 28.08 26.39
CA LEU A 247 -11.86 28.26 26.79
C LEU A 247 -12.48 26.98 27.38
N ILE A 248 -12.10 25.81 26.86
CA ILE A 248 -12.56 24.52 27.38
C ILE A 248 -11.99 24.28 28.79
N LEU A 249 -10.70 24.53 29.00
CA LEU A 249 -10.10 24.38 30.33
C LEU A 249 -10.74 25.34 31.35
N GLN A 250 -10.97 26.60 30.96
CA GLN A 250 -11.68 27.57 31.80
C GLN A 250 -13.10 27.10 32.14
N ALA A 251 -13.86 26.66 31.14
CA ALA A 251 -15.22 26.16 31.32
C ALA A 251 -15.27 24.93 32.23
N CYS A 252 -14.46 23.90 31.95
CA CYS A 252 -14.42 22.68 32.78
C CYS A 252 -13.97 22.98 34.21
N GLY A 253 -12.98 23.88 34.38
CA GLY A 253 -12.51 24.32 35.68
C GLY A 253 -13.59 24.99 36.51
N THR A 254 -14.36 25.89 35.89
CA THR A 254 -15.49 26.59 36.53
C THR A 254 -16.59 25.61 36.95
N GLU A 255 -16.82 24.59 36.12
CA GLU A 255 -17.85 23.58 36.32
C GLU A 255 -17.40 22.40 37.21
N GLY A 256 -16.16 22.41 37.72
CA GLY A 256 -15.60 21.33 38.54
C GLY A 256 -15.57 19.99 37.80
N MET A 257 -15.26 20.00 36.50
CA MET A 257 -15.11 18.81 35.65
C MET A 257 -13.64 18.63 35.28
N GLN A 258 -13.12 17.41 35.39
CA GLN A 258 -11.73 17.13 35.05
C GLN A 258 -11.54 17.19 33.52
N ALA A 259 -10.65 18.06 33.05
CA ALA A 259 -10.39 18.23 31.63
C ALA A 259 -9.13 17.48 31.18
N HIS A 260 -9.21 16.84 30.02
CA HIS A 260 -8.08 16.21 29.35
C HIS A 260 -7.99 16.76 27.93
N ILE A 261 -6.83 17.26 27.54
CA ILE A 261 -6.56 17.66 26.16
C ILE A 261 -5.59 16.64 25.57
N VAL A 262 -5.98 16.03 24.47
CA VAL A 262 -5.09 15.17 23.69
C VAL A 262 -4.80 15.85 22.36
N ARG A 263 -3.52 16.00 22.02
CA ARG A 263 -3.03 16.73 20.85
C ARG A 263 -2.37 15.77 19.85
N PRO A 264 -3.12 15.19 18.89
CA PRO A 264 -2.52 14.39 17.83
C PRO A 264 -1.70 15.25 16.86
N SER A 265 -0.60 14.70 16.37
CA SER A 265 0.13 15.25 15.21
C SER A 265 -0.53 14.80 13.90
N ILE A 266 0.22 14.60 12.80
CA ILE A 266 -0.36 14.13 11.53
C ILE A 266 -0.80 12.68 11.71
N VAL A 267 -2.12 12.47 11.79
CA VAL A 267 -2.70 11.14 11.99
C VAL A 267 -2.59 10.33 10.69
N THR A 268 -1.98 9.15 10.82
CA THR A 268 -1.71 8.22 9.73
C THR A 268 -2.48 6.91 9.89
N PRO A 269 -2.58 6.08 8.84
CA PRO A 269 -3.21 4.76 8.91
C PRO A 269 -2.73 3.91 10.10
N ALA A 270 -3.60 3.06 10.63
CA ALA A 270 -3.30 2.26 11.80
C ALA A 270 -2.05 1.40 11.62
N TRP A 271 -1.21 1.28 12.67
CA TRP A 271 -0.12 0.32 12.69
C TRP A 271 -0.66 -1.11 12.70
N ALA A 272 -1.69 -1.36 13.50
CA ALA A 272 -2.20 -2.71 13.77
C ALA A 272 -3.70 -2.79 14.04
N SER A 273 -4.35 -1.76 14.58
CA SER A 273 -5.77 -1.83 14.98
C SER A 273 -6.63 -0.75 14.32
N PRO A 274 -7.82 -1.05 13.75
CA PRO A 274 -8.50 -2.36 13.72
C PRO A 274 -7.87 -3.42 12.81
N TYR A 275 -7.04 -2.99 11.87
CA TYR A 275 -6.13 -3.84 11.09
C TYR A 275 -5.02 -2.94 10.54
N ALA A 276 -3.87 -3.53 10.20
CA ALA A 276 -2.74 -2.77 9.68
C ALA A 276 -3.10 -2.01 8.38
N GLY A 277 -2.86 -0.70 8.34
CA GLY A 277 -3.17 0.14 7.18
C GLY A 277 -4.60 0.68 7.14
N TRP A 278 -5.41 0.47 8.19
CA TRP A 278 -6.74 1.06 8.26
C TRP A 278 -6.68 2.59 8.20
N SER A 279 -7.37 3.19 7.22
CA SER A 279 -7.37 4.64 6.97
C SER A 279 -8.77 5.27 7.03
N GLY A 280 -9.75 4.59 7.63
CA GLY A 280 -11.14 5.05 7.70
C GLY A 280 -11.85 5.15 6.33
N ASP A 281 -13.06 5.73 6.34
CA ASP A 281 -13.89 5.95 5.14
C ASP A 281 -13.52 7.22 4.36
N LYS A 282 -12.71 8.10 4.97
CA LYS A 282 -12.16 9.31 4.36
C LYS A 282 -10.65 9.26 4.51
N PRO A 283 -9.89 9.66 3.49
CA PRO A 283 -8.44 9.56 3.56
C PRO A 283 -7.93 10.50 4.65
N SER A 284 -6.97 10.04 5.45
CA SER A 284 -6.24 10.93 6.35
C SER A 284 -5.41 11.94 5.55
N THR A 285 -4.90 12.96 6.22
CA THR A 285 -4.03 14.02 5.66
C THR A 285 -2.91 13.45 4.79
N ILE A 286 -2.15 12.46 5.28
CA ILE A 286 -1.05 11.87 4.50
C ILE A 286 -1.53 11.00 3.34
N VAL A 287 -2.65 10.29 3.53
CA VAL A 287 -3.24 9.44 2.49
C VAL A 287 -3.82 10.31 1.38
N ALA A 288 -4.44 11.44 1.71
CA ALA A 288 -4.93 12.41 0.74
C ALA A 288 -3.80 13.01 -0.10
N ALA A 289 -2.66 13.33 0.51
CA ALA A 289 -1.47 13.78 -0.22
C ALA A 289 -1.00 12.71 -1.24
N GLN A 290 -0.88 11.44 -0.83
CA GLN A 290 -0.50 10.36 -1.73
C GLN A 290 -1.57 10.07 -2.82
N LEU A 291 -2.86 10.17 -2.50
CA LEU A 291 -3.93 10.07 -3.48
C LEU A 291 -3.83 11.15 -4.56
N LEU A 292 -3.41 12.37 -4.21
CA LEU A 292 -3.15 13.41 -5.21
C LEU A 292 -1.96 13.05 -6.10
N LEU A 293 -0.87 12.52 -5.53
CA LEU A 293 0.28 12.05 -6.30
C LEU A 293 -0.14 10.93 -7.29
N LEU A 294 -1.09 10.06 -6.92
CA LEU A 294 -1.64 9.00 -7.79
C LEU A 294 -2.47 9.51 -8.96
N LYS A 295 -3.00 10.74 -8.92
CA LYS A 295 -3.86 11.27 -10.00
C LYS A 295 -3.07 11.63 -11.28
N ARG A 296 -1.74 11.43 -11.30
CA ARG A 296 -0.83 11.57 -12.46
C ARG A 296 -0.80 12.96 -13.12
N CYS A 297 -1.39 13.97 -12.49
CA CYS A 297 -1.29 15.36 -12.90
C CYS A 297 -0.09 16.01 -12.20
N LEU A 298 1.15 15.65 -12.60
CA LEU A 298 2.44 16.23 -12.14
C LEU A 298 2.31 17.11 -10.88
N ARG A 299 2.10 16.46 -9.74
CA ARG A 299 1.85 17.16 -8.46
C ARG A 299 3.16 17.42 -7.76
N ILE A 300 3.45 18.68 -7.51
CA ILE A 300 4.68 19.10 -6.82
C ILE A 300 4.32 19.49 -5.38
N PHE A 301 5.05 18.91 -4.43
CA PHE A 301 5.01 19.31 -3.02
C PHE A 301 6.37 19.87 -2.64
N ARG A 302 6.37 20.87 -1.76
CA ARG A 302 7.57 21.28 -1.06
C ARG A 302 7.79 20.32 0.10
N CYS A 303 8.95 19.69 0.15
CA CYS A 303 9.27 18.65 1.12
C CYS A 303 10.57 19.01 1.84
N SER A 304 10.59 18.95 3.17
CA SER A 304 11.84 19.00 3.93
C SER A 304 12.37 17.59 4.24
N ALA A 305 13.67 17.53 4.54
CA ALA A 305 14.33 16.34 5.07
C ALA A 305 14.11 16.15 6.59
N HIS A 306 13.46 17.08 7.28
CA HIS A 306 13.17 16.94 8.70
C HIS A 306 12.18 15.80 8.98
N PRO A 307 12.28 15.12 10.14
CA PRO A 307 11.32 14.10 10.51
C PRO A 307 9.88 14.62 10.47
N CYS A 308 9.00 13.89 9.80
CA CYS A 308 7.59 14.23 9.73
C CYS A 308 6.91 13.76 11.01
N PRO A 309 6.16 14.60 11.75
CA PRO A 309 5.53 14.22 13.01
C PRO A 309 4.28 13.37 12.76
N LEU A 310 4.48 12.13 12.33
CA LEU A 310 3.42 11.16 12.05
C LEU A 310 3.02 10.42 13.34
N VAL A 311 1.74 10.07 13.44
CA VAL A 311 1.23 9.22 14.53
C VAL A 311 0.13 8.28 14.01
N PRO A 312 0.28 6.96 14.19
CA PRO A 312 -0.78 6.00 13.83
C PRO A 312 -2.08 6.26 14.59
N VAL A 313 -3.23 6.09 13.93
CA VAL A 313 -4.55 6.35 14.54
C VAL A 313 -4.87 5.48 15.76
N ASP A 314 -4.38 4.25 15.79
CA ASP A 314 -4.47 3.34 16.93
C ASP A 314 -3.65 3.81 18.13
N VAL A 315 -2.46 4.36 17.88
CA VAL A 315 -1.65 5.01 18.92
C VAL A 315 -2.34 6.27 19.45
N VAL A 316 -2.97 7.07 18.58
CA VAL A 316 -3.79 8.22 19.01
C VAL A 316 -4.98 7.77 19.86
N ALA A 317 -5.65 6.69 19.46
CA ALA A 317 -6.77 6.14 20.20
C ALA A 317 -6.33 5.62 21.58
N CYS A 318 -5.19 4.94 21.67
CA CYS A 318 -4.58 4.56 22.95
C CYS A 318 -4.30 5.77 23.82
N ALA A 319 -3.66 6.82 23.29
CA ALA A 319 -3.36 8.03 24.07
C ALA A 319 -4.63 8.71 24.57
N ALA A 320 -5.71 8.74 23.77
CA ALA A 320 -7.00 9.28 24.17
C ALA A 320 -7.66 8.47 25.29
N ILE A 321 -7.69 7.14 25.17
CA ILE A 321 -8.30 6.28 26.19
C ILE A 321 -7.44 6.27 27.46
N GLN A 322 -6.11 6.23 27.33
CA GLN A 322 -5.16 6.31 28.45
C GLN A 322 -5.35 7.60 29.25
N ALA A 323 -5.56 8.74 28.59
CA ALA A 323 -5.80 10.01 29.27
C ALA A 323 -7.07 9.98 30.14
N LEU A 324 -8.09 9.22 29.74
CA LEU A 324 -9.35 9.09 30.49
C LEU A 324 -9.26 8.19 31.71
N VAL A 325 -8.34 7.22 31.69
CA VAL A 325 -8.16 6.23 32.76
C VAL A 325 -6.92 6.44 33.61
N ALA A 326 -6.17 7.52 33.35
CA ALA A 326 -5.10 7.97 34.22
C ALA A 326 -5.66 8.67 35.46
N SER A 327 -4.91 8.61 36.57
CA SER A 327 -5.24 9.30 37.80
C SER A 327 -5.29 10.82 37.59
N ALA A 328 -6.11 11.49 38.40
CA ALA A 328 -6.06 12.95 38.48
C ALA A 328 -4.65 13.44 38.86
N PRO A 329 -4.17 14.55 38.28
CA PRO A 329 -2.83 15.04 38.58
C PRO A 329 -2.70 15.39 40.06
N ALA A 330 -1.56 15.01 40.66
CA ALA A 330 -1.23 15.38 42.03
C ALA A 330 -1.12 16.91 42.16
N ALA A 331 -1.67 17.47 43.24
CA ALA A 331 -1.73 18.90 43.57
C ALA A 331 -2.83 19.75 42.88
N GLY A 332 -4.08 19.26 42.85
CA GLY A 332 -5.24 20.12 42.56
C GLY A 332 -5.33 20.68 41.13
N GLY A 333 -4.54 20.13 40.20
CA GLY A 333 -4.61 20.49 38.78
C GLY A 333 -5.93 20.02 38.17
N VAL A 334 -6.70 20.95 37.60
CA VAL A 334 -8.02 20.65 37.02
C VAL A 334 -7.93 20.09 35.58
N ALA A 335 -6.71 20.06 35.01
CA ALA A 335 -6.49 19.72 33.61
C ALA A 335 -5.21 18.90 33.38
N THR A 336 -5.26 18.00 32.40
CA THR A 336 -4.07 17.34 31.84
C THR A 336 -3.99 17.61 30.34
N ILE A 337 -2.78 17.78 29.83
CA ILE A 337 -2.50 17.97 28.40
C ILE A 337 -1.51 16.89 28.01
N ALA A 338 -1.79 16.17 26.94
CA ALA A 338 -0.93 15.12 26.41
C ALA A 338 -0.78 15.27 24.89
N ASN A 339 0.46 15.25 24.41
CA ASN A 339 0.73 15.20 22.99
C ASN A 339 0.63 13.74 22.52
N ALA A 340 -0.33 13.43 21.65
CA ALA A 340 -0.43 12.12 20.99
C ALA A 340 0.44 12.12 19.73
N THR A 341 1.75 12.10 19.94
CA THR A 341 2.79 12.17 18.91
C THR A 341 4.02 11.43 19.40
N VAL A 342 4.85 10.93 18.51
CA VAL A 342 6.16 10.37 18.90
C VAL A 342 6.99 11.44 19.60
N ASP A 343 7.64 11.06 20.70
CA ASP A 343 8.51 11.95 21.46
C ASP A 343 9.76 12.35 20.65
N ALA A 344 10.29 13.53 20.93
CA ALA A 344 11.47 14.08 20.29
C ALA A 344 12.69 13.13 20.34
N SER A 345 12.82 12.31 21.39
CA SER A 345 13.89 11.32 21.50
C SER A 345 13.82 10.21 20.44
N GLU A 346 12.64 9.96 19.88
CA GLU A 346 12.39 8.96 18.85
C GLU A 346 12.04 9.56 17.48
N ALA A 347 12.01 10.89 17.36
CA ALA A 347 11.61 11.57 16.13
C ALA A 347 12.47 11.17 14.92
N ALA A 348 13.77 10.89 15.12
CA ALA A 348 14.66 10.42 14.05
C ALA A 348 14.26 9.05 13.47
N LYS A 349 13.45 8.26 14.18
CA LYS A 349 12.90 7.00 13.67
C LYS A 349 11.76 7.22 12.68
N LEU A 350 11.16 8.41 12.61
CA LEU A 350 10.07 8.72 11.68
C LEU A 350 10.61 9.17 10.31
N PRO A 351 9.95 8.79 9.20
CA PRO A 351 10.35 9.24 7.88
C PRO A 351 10.11 10.75 7.70
N SER A 352 10.95 11.42 6.91
CA SER A 352 10.68 12.77 6.44
C SER A 352 9.61 12.77 5.34
N PHE A 353 8.96 13.91 5.11
CA PHE A 353 7.98 14.01 4.02
C PHE A 353 8.63 13.78 2.65
N GLN A 354 9.87 14.25 2.46
CA GLN A 354 10.68 13.96 1.27
C GLN A 354 10.84 12.45 1.06
N LEU A 355 11.24 11.72 2.10
CA LEU A 355 11.41 10.26 2.02
C LEU A 355 10.08 9.53 1.74
N LEU A 356 8.95 10.04 2.26
CA LEU A 356 7.62 9.50 1.93
C LEU A 356 7.32 9.64 0.43
N VAL A 357 7.56 10.82 -0.14
CA VAL A 357 7.31 11.12 -1.56
C VAL A 357 8.25 10.32 -2.47
N ASP A 358 9.54 10.27 -2.15
CA ASP A 358 10.54 9.57 -2.94
C ASP A 358 10.24 8.07 -3.00
N ARG A 359 9.99 7.45 -1.84
CA ARG A 359 9.62 6.03 -1.77
C ARG A 359 8.30 5.74 -2.47
N PHE A 360 7.37 6.69 -2.47
CA PHE A 360 6.11 6.53 -3.19
C PHE A 360 6.33 6.39 -4.68
N TYR A 361 7.13 7.28 -5.27
CA TYR A 361 7.44 7.23 -6.71
C TYR A 361 8.35 6.05 -7.08
N GLN A 362 9.28 5.67 -6.22
CA GLN A 362 10.06 4.43 -6.36
C GLN A 362 9.14 3.22 -6.47
N LEU A 363 8.16 3.09 -5.56
CA LEU A 363 7.23 1.96 -5.58
C LEU A 363 6.30 1.98 -6.80
N LEU A 364 5.78 3.15 -7.19
CA LEU A 364 4.97 3.28 -8.40
C LEU A 364 5.77 2.92 -9.66
N ALA A 365 7.04 3.31 -9.72
CA ALA A 365 7.92 2.93 -10.82
C ALA A 365 8.18 1.42 -10.83
N LEU A 366 8.45 0.83 -9.65
CA LEU A 366 8.68 -0.61 -9.48
C LEU A 366 7.48 -1.43 -9.96
N ARG A 367 6.27 -1.06 -9.51
CA ARG A 367 5.01 -1.71 -9.93
C ARG A 367 4.69 -1.50 -11.41
N GLY A 368 5.32 -0.50 -12.04
CA GLY A 368 5.01 -0.09 -13.39
C GLY A 368 3.84 0.86 -13.50
N ASP A 369 3.32 1.37 -12.39
CA ASP A 369 2.22 2.33 -12.38
C ASP A 369 2.62 3.60 -13.11
N VAL A 370 3.84 4.12 -12.88
CA VAL A 370 4.45 5.24 -13.62
C VAL A 370 5.66 4.77 -14.44
N SER A 371 5.98 5.50 -15.51
CA SER A 371 7.18 5.20 -16.29
C SER A 371 8.45 5.69 -15.56
N LEU A 372 9.60 5.05 -15.79
CA LEU A 372 10.87 5.48 -15.18
C LEU A 372 11.23 6.94 -15.51
N PRO A 373 11.09 7.44 -16.76
CA PRO A 373 11.32 8.85 -17.06
C PRO A 373 10.37 9.80 -16.33
N GLU A 374 9.10 9.41 -16.15
CA GLU A 374 8.09 10.18 -15.42
C GLU A 374 8.47 10.28 -13.93
N ALA A 375 8.80 9.14 -13.30
CA ALA A 375 9.25 9.11 -11.91
C ALA A 375 10.51 9.96 -11.69
N GLY A 376 11.50 9.83 -12.58
CA GLY A 376 12.75 10.61 -12.50
C GLY A 376 12.56 12.11 -12.74
N LEU A 377 11.62 12.49 -13.61
CA LEU A 377 11.23 13.89 -13.78
C LEU A 377 10.64 14.46 -12.49
N ILE A 378 9.68 13.75 -11.89
CA ILE A 378 9.02 14.19 -10.65
C ILE A 378 10.03 14.30 -9.51
N PHE A 379 10.94 13.34 -9.38
CA PHE A 379 12.01 13.39 -8.39
C PHE A 379 12.84 14.68 -8.51
N ARG A 380 13.27 15.05 -9.73
CA ARG A 380 14.01 16.30 -9.96
C ARG A 380 13.18 17.54 -9.64
N LEU A 381 11.92 17.57 -10.06
CA LEU A 381 11.04 18.72 -9.83
C LEU A 381 10.79 18.93 -8.33
N ASN A 382 10.56 17.86 -7.56
CA ASN A 382 10.40 17.96 -6.12
C ASN A 382 11.69 18.45 -5.43
N ARG A 383 12.86 17.99 -5.89
CA ARG A 383 14.14 18.48 -5.39
C ARG A 383 14.36 19.97 -5.69
N TRP A 384 13.97 20.43 -6.87
CA TRP A 384 14.00 21.86 -7.20
C TRP A 384 13.00 22.66 -6.35
N ALA A 385 11.85 22.06 -6.05
CA ALA A 385 10.83 22.66 -5.19
C ALA A 385 11.26 22.82 -3.72
N GLU A 386 12.39 22.26 -3.27
CA GLU A 386 12.93 22.56 -1.93
C GLU A 386 13.12 24.09 -1.74
N ASN A 387 13.51 24.79 -2.80
CA ASN A 387 13.54 26.24 -2.85
C ASN A 387 12.12 26.82 -2.90
N ALA A 388 11.77 27.68 -1.94
CA ALA A 388 10.42 28.22 -1.81
C ALA A 388 9.94 28.97 -3.06
N THR A 389 10.81 29.79 -3.66
CA THR A 389 10.48 30.57 -4.86
C THR A 389 10.20 29.65 -6.05
N VAL A 390 11.03 28.63 -6.23
CA VAL A 390 10.83 27.62 -7.29
C VAL A 390 9.56 26.81 -7.04
N PHE A 391 9.28 26.43 -5.79
CA PHE A 391 8.05 25.74 -5.42
C PHE A 391 6.81 26.55 -5.82
N TRP A 392 6.71 27.82 -5.43
CA TRP A 392 5.53 28.63 -5.76
C TRP A 392 5.36 28.81 -7.27
N LEU A 393 6.45 28.92 -8.03
CA LEU A 393 6.39 28.92 -9.49
C LEU A 393 5.85 27.59 -10.04
N LEU A 394 6.42 26.46 -9.59
CA LEU A 394 6.01 25.12 -10.02
C LEU A 394 4.58 24.80 -9.59
N ASP A 395 4.15 25.20 -8.40
CA ASP A 395 2.78 25.01 -7.92
C ASP A 395 1.78 25.74 -8.82
N ARG A 396 2.07 26.99 -9.21
CA ARG A 396 1.22 27.73 -10.14
C ARG A 396 1.13 27.06 -11.51
N VAL A 397 2.27 26.64 -12.07
CA VAL A 397 2.35 26.09 -13.43
C VAL A 397 1.87 24.63 -13.53
N MET A 398 2.15 23.82 -12.51
CA MET A 398 1.95 22.37 -12.54
C MET A 398 0.73 21.91 -11.73
N ASN A 399 0.42 22.58 -10.62
CA ASN A 399 -0.72 22.21 -9.77
C ASN A 399 -1.98 23.02 -10.08
N VAL A 400 -1.87 24.35 -10.12
CA VAL A 400 -3.03 25.26 -10.18
C VAL A 400 -3.51 25.47 -11.61
N PHE A 401 -2.64 25.89 -12.53
CA PHE A 401 -3.03 26.24 -13.90
C PHE A 401 -3.71 25.08 -14.66
N PRO A 402 -3.17 23.85 -14.69
CA PRO A 402 -3.80 22.74 -15.41
C PRO A 402 -5.17 22.37 -14.83
N ASN A 403 -5.33 22.48 -13.51
CA ASN A 403 -6.60 22.23 -12.85
C ASN A 403 -7.64 23.29 -13.17
N MET A 404 -7.22 24.56 -13.24
CA MET A 404 -8.09 25.66 -13.63
C MET A 404 -8.57 25.48 -15.08
N VAL A 405 -7.68 25.11 -15.99
CA VAL A 405 -8.02 24.81 -17.39
C VAL A 405 -9.00 23.63 -17.47
N MET A 406 -8.76 22.53 -16.76
CA MET A 406 -9.68 21.38 -16.74
C MET A 406 -11.05 21.74 -16.14
N ALA A 407 -11.08 22.50 -15.05
CA ALA A 407 -12.33 22.91 -14.42
C ALA A 407 -13.15 23.83 -15.34
N PHE A 408 -12.48 24.79 -16.00
CA PHE A 408 -13.09 25.66 -16.98
C PHE A 408 -13.61 24.88 -18.19
N GLY A 409 -12.79 23.99 -18.76
CA GLY A 409 -13.20 23.12 -19.87
C GLY A 409 -14.41 22.24 -19.52
N ALA A 410 -14.47 21.71 -18.30
CA ALA A 410 -15.62 20.95 -17.81
C ALA A 410 -16.89 21.82 -17.70
N GLN A 411 -16.77 23.06 -17.22
CA GLN A 411 -17.89 24.00 -17.16
C GLN A 411 -18.37 24.42 -18.56
N ALA A 412 -17.46 24.76 -19.46
CA ALA A 412 -17.76 25.10 -20.85
C ALA A 412 -18.44 23.93 -21.57
N THR A 413 -17.97 22.70 -21.36
CA THR A 413 -18.59 21.49 -21.92
C THR A 413 -20.00 21.29 -21.39
N LEU A 414 -20.21 21.47 -20.08
CA LEU A 414 -21.54 21.35 -19.47
C LEU A 414 -22.50 22.40 -20.02
N PHE A 415 -22.05 23.65 -20.15
CA PHE A 415 -22.82 24.74 -20.72
C PHE A 415 -23.19 24.45 -22.18
N ALA A 416 -22.22 24.05 -23.01
CA ALA A 416 -22.47 23.67 -24.40
C ALA A 416 -23.48 22.52 -24.52
N ALA A 417 -23.34 21.49 -23.68
CA ALA A 417 -24.29 20.37 -23.65
C ALA A 417 -25.71 20.83 -23.28
N GLN A 418 -25.85 21.71 -22.28
CA GLN A 418 -27.14 22.28 -21.89
C GLN A 418 -27.75 23.13 -23.02
N THR A 419 -26.94 23.91 -23.74
CA THR A 419 -27.41 24.74 -24.86
C THR A 419 -27.90 23.93 -26.05
N VAL A 420 -27.37 22.72 -26.26
CA VAL A 420 -27.78 21.81 -27.36
C VAL A 420 -28.82 20.78 -26.90
N GLY A 421 -29.31 20.88 -25.65
CA GLY A 421 -30.33 19.97 -25.10
C GLY A 421 -29.82 18.57 -24.74
N LEU A 422 -28.50 18.37 -24.63
CA LEU A 422 -27.86 17.12 -24.24
C LEU A 422 -27.83 16.97 -22.72
N ASP A 423 -28.89 16.43 -22.11
CA ASP A 423 -28.93 16.12 -20.67
C ASP A 423 -28.33 14.73 -20.36
N SER A 424 -27.00 14.62 -20.44
CA SER A 424 -26.30 13.39 -20.05
C SER A 424 -25.89 13.42 -18.58
N LYS A 425 -26.55 12.60 -17.75
CA LYS A 425 -26.15 12.34 -16.36
C LYS A 425 -24.69 11.86 -16.24
N ALA A 426 -24.20 11.13 -17.25
CA ALA A 426 -22.81 10.67 -17.29
C ALA A 426 -21.83 11.83 -17.51
N LEU A 427 -22.14 12.75 -18.44
CA LEU A 427 -21.34 13.96 -18.69
C LEU A 427 -21.32 14.87 -17.46
N GLN A 428 -22.48 15.09 -16.83
CA GLN A 428 -22.59 15.83 -15.57
C GLN A 428 -21.71 15.23 -14.47
N LYS A 429 -21.70 13.90 -14.33
CA LYS A 429 -20.88 13.20 -13.34
C LYS A 429 -19.39 13.36 -13.62
N GLN A 430 -18.97 13.25 -14.88
CA GLN A 430 -17.57 13.46 -15.29
C GLN A 430 -17.12 14.92 -15.05
N CYS A 431 -17.94 15.90 -15.43
CA CYS A 431 -17.63 17.32 -15.22
C CYS A 431 -17.54 17.66 -13.72
N LYS A 432 -18.46 17.13 -12.89
CA LYS A 432 -18.38 17.25 -11.43
C LYS A 432 -17.10 16.63 -10.87
N ALA A 433 -16.67 15.48 -11.38
CA ALA A 433 -15.41 14.86 -10.98
C ALA A 433 -14.19 15.74 -11.32
N MET A 434 -14.16 16.39 -12.48
CA MET A 434 -13.11 17.33 -12.87
C MET A 434 -13.11 18.60 -12.01
N GLN A 435 -14.29 19.13 -11.67
CA GLN A 435 -14.41 20.28 -10.75
C GLN A 435 -13.89 19.96 -9.34
N ILE A 436 -14.05 18.71 -8.87
CA ILE A 436 -13.49 18.25 -7.59
C ILE A 436 -11.95 18.29 -7.61
N ILE A 437 -11.30 18.03 -8.76
CA ILE A 437 -9.83 18.17 -8.88
C ILE A 437 -9.40 19.62 -8.63
N GLY A 438 -10.20 20.59 -9.07
CA GLY A 438 -10.01 22.02 -8.76
C GLY A 438 -9.97 22.31 -7.26
N ARG A 439 -10.80 21.64 -6.45
CA ARG A 439 -10.83 21.83 -4.98
C ARG A 439 -9.54 21.41 -4.29
N TYR A 440 -8.79 20.48 -4.88
CA TYR A 440 -7.52 20.00 -4.32
C TYR A 440 -6.31 20.66 -4.97
N SER A 441 -6.50 21.64 -5.87
CA SER A 441 -5.42 22.34 -6.57
C SER A 441 -4.47 23.08 -5.61
N THR A 442 -5.00 23.59 -4.50
CA THR A 442 -4.27 24.34 -3.48
C THR A 442 -3.77 23.48 -2.33
N LEU A 443 -4.03 22.16 -2.35
CA LEU A 443 -3.64 21.26 -1.25
C LEU A 443 -2.13 21.32 -0.97
N PRO A 444 -1.22 21.31 -1.96
CA PRO A 444 0.22 21.42 -1.70
C PRO A 444 0.59 22.69 -0.92
N ALA A 445 -0.02 23.83 -1.26
CA ALA A 445 0.17 25.09 -0.55
C ALA A 445 -0.39 25.05 0.89
N GLN A 446 -1.55 24.44 1.10
CA GLN A 446 -2.15 24.29 2.43
C GLN A 446 -1.30 23.42 3.37
N TYR A 447 -0.50 22.50 2.81
CA TYR A 447 0.29 21.53 3.56
C TYR A 447 1.75 21.95 3.77
N GLU A 448 2.21 22.96 3.03
CA GLU A 448 3.59 23.46 3.05
C GLU A 448 4.14 23.70 4.47
N PRO A 449 3.39 24.28 5.43
CA PRO A 449 3.87 24.49 6.80
C PRO A 449 4.23 23.19 7.55
N PHE A 450 3.67 22.05 7.10
CA PHE A 450 3.84 20.74 7.72
C PHE A 450 4.78 19.85 6.90
N SER A 451 4.77 19.96 5.57
CA SER A 451 5.63 19.15 4.68
C SER A 451 7.02 19.75 4.51
N ALA A 452 7.17 21.07 4.65
CA ALA A 452 8.43 21.79 4.52
C ALA A 452 8.67 22.79 5.67
N PRO A 453 8.60 22.38 6.94
CA PRO A 453 8.83 23.28 8.05
C PRO A 453 10.27 23.82 8.04
N SER A 454 10.46 25.02 8.60
CA SER A 454 11.77 25.67 8.75
C SER A 454 12.70 24.94 9.74
N SER A 455 12.14 24.14 10.65
CA SER A 455 12.83 23.25 11.57
C SER A 455 11.96 22.03 11.87
N GLY A 456 12.52 20.99 12.51
CA GLY A 456 11.77 19.79 12.85
C GLY A 456 10.63 20.04 13.85
N TRP A 457 9.46 19.46 13.60
CA TRP A 457 8.37 19.40 14.58
C TRP A 457 8.72 18.38 15.67
N LEU A 458 9.40 18.83 16.72
CA LEU A 458 9.81 18.01 17.85
C LEU A 458 8.89 18.26 19.04
N PHE A 459 8.31 17.20 19.60
CA PHE A 459 7.36 17.30 20.71
C PHE A 459 7.85 16.50 21.91
N ARG A 460 7.58 17.00 23.12
CA ARG A 460 7.64 16.19 24.32
C ARG A 460 6.37 15.35 24.38
N SER A 461 6.50 14.04 24.54
CA SER A 461 5.36 13.14 24.68
C SER A 461 5.72 11.91 25.50
N LYS A 462 4.70 11.31 26.14
CA LYS A 462 4.80 9.97 26.74
C LYS A 462 4.58 8.83 25.73
N VAL A 463 4.06 9.14 24.54
CA VAL A 463 3.87 8.15 23.49
C VAL A 463 5.24 7.66 23.02
N ARG A 464 5.38 6.34 22.93
CA ARG A 464 6.55 5.64 22.39
C ARG A 464 6.11 4.79 21.21
N LEU A 465 7.02 4.61 20.26
CA LEU A 465 6.78 3.70 19.16
C LEU A 465 6.72 2.24 19.67
N PRO A 466 5.91 1.37 19.06
CA PRO A 466 5.90 -0.06 19.37
C PRO A 466 7.30 -0.69 19.25
N GLU A 467 7.56 -1.76 20.01
CA GLU A 467 8.85 -2.47 19.95
C GLU A 467 9.13 -3.05 18.55
N ASP A 468 8.08 -3.47 17.83
CA ASP A 468 8.15 -4.01 16.48
C ASP A 468 8.16 -2.94 15.38
N TRP A 469 8.28 -1.65 15.74
CA TRP A 469 8.20 -0.54 14.80
C TRP A 469 9.32 -0.57 13.75
N ASP A 470 8.92 -0.55 12.48
CA ASP A 470 9.82 -0.41 11.34
C ASP A 470 9.34 0.76 10.45
N PRO A 471 10.16 1.81 10.26
CA PRO A 471 9.74 2.99 9.50
C PRO A 471 9.62 2.76 8.00
N VAL A 472 10.27 1.72 7.46
CA VAL A 472 10.14 1.36 6.05
C VAL A 472 8.83 0.62 5.83
N GLU A 473 8.54 -0.35 6.69
CA GLU A 473 7.27 -1.07 6.71
C GLU A 473 6.10 -0.12 6.93
N TYR A 474 6.21 0.83 7.86
CA TYR A 474 5.13 1.78 8.09
C TYR A 474 4.89 2.68 6.89
N ASN A 475 5.95 3.13 6.22
CA ASN A 475 5.82 3.88 4.98
C ASN A 475 5.08 3.05 3.92
N VAL A 476 5.49 1.80 3.69
CA VAL A 476 4.81 0.87 2.77
C VAL A 476 3.33 0.71 3.13
N LEU A 477 2.99 0.62 4.42
CA LEU A 477 1.61 0.54 4.91
C LEU A 477 0.80 1.80 4.61
N ILE A 478 1.38 3.00 4.75
CA ILE A 478 0.71 4.25 4.35
C ILE A 478 0.43 4.25 2.84
N GLN A 479 1.40 3.83 2.03
CA GLN A 479 1.26 3.74 0.57
C GLN A 479 0.19 2.72 0.17
N ARG A 480 0.14 1.57 0.84
CA ARG A 480 -0.91 0.55 0.68
C ARG A 480 -2.28 1.16 0.89
N ALA A 481 -2.46 1.87 2.00
CA ALA A 481 -3.73 2.51 2.31
C ALA A 481 -4.15 3.49 1.21
N ALA A 482 -3.23 4.31 0.69
CA ALA A 482 -3.53 5.23 -0.40
C ALA A 482 -3.92 4.55 -1.72
N ILE A 483 -3.17 3.51 -2.13
CA ILE A 483 -3.50 2.76 -3.36
C ILE A 483 -4.85 2.05 -3.22
N LEU A 484 -5.10 1.39 -2.09
CA LEU A 484 -6.37 0.70 -1.83
C LEU A 484 -7.55 1.69 -1.79
N PHE A 485 -7.36 2.85 -1.18
CA PHE A 485 -8.38 3.90 -1.16
C PHE A 485 -8.67 4.45 -2.57
N ALA A 486 -7.66 4.57 -3.44
CA ALA A 486 -7.84 4.96 -4.84
C ALA A 486 -8.63 3.90 -5.61
N GLN A 487 -8.32 2.62 -5.41
CA GLN A 487 -8.95 1.48 -6.07
C GLN A 487 -10.40 1.25 -5.60
N SER A 488 -10.70 1.52 -4.33
CA SER A 488 -12.05 1.37 -3.77
C SER A 488 -13.05 2.45 -4.22
N GLY A 489 -12.61 3.42 -5.03
CA GLY A 489 -13.44 4.56 -5.43
C GLY A 489 -13.73 5.52 -4.28
N GLY A 490 -12.88 5.55 -3.24
CA GLY A 490 -13.00 6.46 -2.11
C GLY A 490 -13.92 6.01 -0.98
N LYS A 491 -14.11 4.69 -0.81
CA LYS A 491 -14.79 4.07 0.34
C LYS A 491 -13.77 3.33 1.21
N SER A 492 -14.14 2.91 2.44
CA SER A 492 -13.30 1.99 3.21
C SER A 492 -12.88 0.81 2.34
N ALA A 493 -11.57 0.66 2.15
CA ALA A 493 -11.06 -0.52 1.50
C ALA A 493 -11.35 -1.70 2.42
N PRO A 494 -11.79 -2.85 1.90
CA PRO A 494 -11.81 -4.07 2.68
C PRO A 494 -10.40 -4.36 3.21
N PRO A 495 -10.25 -4.98 4.39
CA PRO A 495 -8.97 -5.54 4.79
C PRO A 495 -8.50 -6.46 3.66
N PRO A 496 -7.20 -6.47 3.32
CA PRO A 496 -6.70 -7.35 2.28
C PRO A 496 -7.11 -8.79 2.62
N ARG A 497 -8.07 -9.35 1.87
CA ARG A 497 -8.76 -10.65 2.16
C ARG A 497 -7.83 -11.87 2.11
N SER A 498 -6.59 -11.66 1.69
CA SER A 498 -5.44 -12.54 1.74
C SER A 498 -4.22 -11.65 1.52
N SER A 499 -3.12 -11.95 2.21
CA SER A 499 -1.89 -11.17 2.19
C SER A 499 -1.50 -10.70 0.78
N THR A 500 -1.35 -9.38 0.63
CA THR A 500 -0.32 -8.72 -0.20
C THR A 500 -0.35 -8.79 -1.72
N ASP A 501 -1.04 -9.75 -2.35
CA ASP A 501 -0.81 -10.07 -3.76
C ASP A 501 -0.93 -8.87 -4.70
N GLY A 502 -2.03 -8.12 -4.67
CA GLY A 502 -2.21 -6.98 -5.59
C GLY A 502 -1.27 -5.79 -5.33
N PHE A 503 -0.64 -5.72 -4.15
CA PHE A 503 0.24 -4.60 -3.82
C PHE A 503 1.71 -4.85 -4.17
N GLN A 504 2.18 -6.08 -3.97
CA GLN A 504 3.56 -6.48 -4.24
C GLN A 504 3.78 -6.94 -5.68
N ASP A 505 2.72 -7.26 -6.41
CA ASP A 505 2.85 -7.73 -7.80
C ASP A 505 3.39 -6.62 -8.72
N ILE A 506 4.52 -6.89 -9.37
CA ILE A 506 5.10 -6.06 -10.42
C ILE A 506 4.61 -6.58 -11.77
N CYS A 507 3.91 -5.73 -12.52
CA CYS A 507 3.40 -6.10 -13.83
C CYS A 507 4.49 -5.85 -14.89
N VAL A 508 5.16 -6.91 -15.36
CA VAL A 508 6.23 -6.84 -16.38
C VAL A 508 5.65 -6.63 -17.78
N VAL A 509 4.47 -7.17 -18.05
CA VAL A 509 3.70 -6.96 -19.29
C VAL A 509 2.29 -6.55 -18.91
N SER A 510 1.89 -5.34 -19.32
CA SER A 510 0.59 -4.74 -18.96
C SER A 510 -0.29 -4.54 -20.20
N SER A 511 -1.61 -4.49 -20.05
CA SER A 511 -2.57 -4.22 -21.13
C SER A 511 -2.54 -2.78 -21.69
N ARG A 512 -1.49 -2.01 -21.41
CA ARG A 512 -1.34 -0.62 -21.87
C ARG A 512 -1.13 -0.55 -23.39
N PRO A 513 -1.37 0.62 -24.01
CA PRO A 513 -1.04 0.83 -25.43
C PRO A 513 0.44 0.57 -25.75
N TRP A 514 0.72 0.22 -27.00
CA TRP A 514 2.07 -0.11 -27.49
C TRP A 514 3.09 1.02 -27.24
N TRP A 515 2.67 2.29 -27.33
CA TRP A 515 3.57 3.43 -27.13
C TRP A 515 4.09 3.53 -25.69
N CYS A 516 3.34 3.01 -24.71
CA CYS A 516 3.82 2.89 -23.33
C CYS A 516 4.98 1.90 -23.24
N ASP A 517 4.91 0.78 -23.97
CA ASP A 517 5.99 -0.21 -23.98
C ASP A 517 7.20 0.28 -24.75
N ALA A 518 6.97 1.06 -25.82
CA ALA A 518 8.05 1.72 -26.56
C ALA A 518 8.79 2.70 -25.63
N LEU A 519 8.05 3.52 -24.89
CA LEU A 519 8.63 4.39 -23.87
C LEU A 519 9.39 3.58 -22.83
N ALA A 520 8.81 2.50 -22.30
CA ALA A 520 9.49 1.64 -21.35
C ALA A 520 10.78 1.03 -21.92
N ALA A 521 10.76 0.47 -23.14
CA ALA A 521 11.89 -0.22 -23.75
C ALA A 521 13.04 0.71 -24.14
N PHE A 522 12.72 1.82 -24.81
CA PHE A 522 13.72 2.69 -25.44
C PHE A 522 14.28 3.76 -24.51
N THR A 523 13.65 3.96 -23.34
CA THR A 523 14.14 4.88 -22.31
C THR A 523 14.99 4.20 -21.24
N MET A 524 15.23 2.90 -21.36
CA MET A 524 16.08 2.15 -20.44
C MET A 524 17.52 2.72 -20.41
N PRO A 525 18.02 3.09 -19.22
CA PRO A 525 19.38 3.57 -19.05
C PRO A 525 20.42 2.53 -19.47
N GLY A 526 21.41 2.95 -20.26
CA GLY A 526 22.56 2.10 -20.61
C GLY A 526 22.24 0.87 -21.46
N SER A 527 20.99 0.68 -21.93
CA SER A 527 20.62 -0.49 -22.72
C SER A 527 21.06 -0.35 -24.20
N PRO A 528 21.63 -1.41 -24.80
CA PRO A 528 21.85 -1.47 -26.25
C PRO A 528 20.53 -1.42 -27.02
N LEU A 529 20.54 -0.81 -28.22
CA LEU A 529 19.35 -0.70 -29.06
C LEU A 529 18.73 -2.06 -29.37
N LEU A 530 19.56 -3.07 -29.68
CA LEU A 530 19.09 -4.43 -29.99
C LEU A 530 18.29 -5.03 -28.83
N LEU A 531 18.75 -4.86 -27.59
CA LEU A 531 18.08 -5.37 -26.40
C LEU A 531 16.75 -4.65 -26.16
N SER A 532 16.72 -3.32 -26.33
CA SER A 532 15.47 -2.54 -26.27
C SER A 532 14.47 -2.95 -27.35
N CYS A 533 14.92 -3.19 -28.59
CA CYS A 533 14.05 -3.66 -29.67
C CYS A 533 13.49 -5.05 -29.38
N ALA A 534 14.33 -5.98 -28.91
CA ALA A 534 13.92 -7.33 -28.55
C ALA A 534 12.85 -7.31 -27.45
N ASP A 535 13.12 -6.58 -26.37
CA ASP A 535 12.20 -6.42 -25.24
C ASP A 535 10.86 -5.77 -25.64
N PHE A 536 10.88 -4.74 -26.51
CA PHE A 536 9.67 -4.14 -27.06
C PHE A 536 8.84 -5.17 -27.85
N MET A 537 9.48 -5.92 -28.76
CA MET A 537 8.82 -6.92 -29.59
C MET A 537 8.26 -8.08 -28.75
N ILE A 538 9.02 -8.57 -27.78
CA ILE A 538 8.57 -9.60 -26.82
C ILE A 538 7.31 -9.14 -26.11
N ARG A 539 7.26 -7.90 -25.61
CA ARG A 539 6.06 -7.38 -24.95
C ARG A 539 4.86 -7.27 -25.89
N GLN A 540 5.07 -6.95 -27.17
CA GLN A 540 3.97 -6.96 -28.15
C GLN A 540 3.43 -8.38 -28.36
N VAL A 541 4.33 -9.36 -28.49
CA VAL A 541 3.95 -10.77 -28.62
C VAL A 541 3.14 -11.25 -27.42
N LEU A 542 3.62 -10.98 -26.20
CA LEU A 542 2.90 -11.36 -24.97
C LEU A 542 1.53 -10.66 -24.86
N LYS A 543 1.38 -9.44 -25.41
CA LYS A 543 0.06 -8.77 -25.48
C LYS A 543 -0.87 -9.38 -26.51
N TRP A 544 -0.36 -9.79 -27.67
CA TRP A 544 -1.16 -10.47 -28.69
C TRP A 544 -1.70 -11.82 -28.20
N MET A 545 -1.00 -12.43 -27.25
CA MET A 545 -1.44 -13.63 -26.52
C MET A 545 -2.43 -13.34 -25.38
N ASP A 546 -2.78 -12.08 -25.15
CA ASP A 546 -3.43 -11.62 -23.93
C ASP A 546 -2.81 -12.23 -22.65
N PHE A 547 -1.48 -12.19 -22.58
CA PHE A 547 -0.71 -12.86 -21.54
C PHE A 547 0.00 -11.86 -20.64
N THR A 548 -0.39 -11.86 -19.35
CA THR A 548 0.18 -10.96 -18.34
C THR A 548 1.25 -11.66 -17.54
N VAL A 549 2.35 -10.94 -17.27
CA VAL A 549 3.46 -11.46 -16.43
C VAL A 549 3.55 -10.61 -15.17
N LYS A 550 3.48 -11.27 -14.01
CA LYS A 550 3.64 -10.65 -12.69
C LYS A 550 4.82 -11.24 -11.93
N VAL A 551 5.59 -10.37 -11.29
CA VAL A 551 6.72 -10.75 -10.42
C VAL A 551 6.38 -10.33 -9.00
N ASP A 552 6.55 -11.23 -8.04
CA ASP A 552 6.38 -10.94 -6.61
C ASP A 552 7.54 -10.04 -6.13
N ALA A 553 7.28 -8.75 -5.92
CA ALA A 553 8.32 -7.78 -5.53
C ALA A 553 9.00 -8.14 -4.21
N ALA A 554 8.25 -8.68 -3.24
CA ALA A 554 8.83 -9.01 -1.94
C ALA A 554 9.88 -10.13 -2.07
N SER A 555 9.65 -11.07 -2.99
CA SER A 555 10.60 -12.16 -3.27
C SER A 555 11.92 -11.71 -3.91
N LEU A 556 11.98 -10.50 -4.49
CA LEU A 556 13.19 -9.97 -5.14
C LEU A 556 14.34 -9.68 -4.16
N VAL A 557 14.06 -9.62 -2.84
CA VAL A 557 15.08 -9.49 -1.80
C VAL A 557 16.18 -10.55 -1.96
N SER A 558 15.79 -11.78 -2.27
CA SER A 558 16.68 -12.93 -2.43
C SER A 558 17.70 -12.79 -3.56
N ALA A 559 17.54 -11.83 -4.46
CA ALA A 559 18.46 -11.60 -5.57
C ALA A 559 19.20 -10.26 -5.49
N THR A 560 18.80 -9.36 -4.58
CA THR A 560 19.21 -7.95 -4.64
C THR A 560 20.14 -7.52 -3.51
N GLU A 561 20.10 -8.21 -2.35
CA GLU A 561 20.96 -7.90 -1.20
C GLU A 561 22.27 -8.71 -1.16
N LEU A 562 22.47 -9.61 -2.12
CA LEU A 562 23.60 -10.53 -2.14
C LEU A 562 24.88 -9.88 -2.67
N SER A 563 26.02 -10.24 -2.06
CA SER A 563 27.34 -9.83 -2.55
C SER A 563 27.85 -10.76 -3.65
N GLN A 564 27.45 -12.02 -3.63
CA GLN A 564 27.91 -13.08 -4.54
C GLN A 564 27.36 -12.93 -5.97
N PRO A 565 28.04 -13.51 -6.98
CA PRO A 565 27.49 -13.67 -8.32
C PRO A 565 26.20 -14.49 -8.32
N LEU A 566 25.21 -14.05 -9.13
CA LEU A 566 23.87 -14.64 -9.16
C LEU A 566 23.75 -15.74 -10.22
N VAL A 567 23.14 -16.86 -9.83
CA VAL A 567 22.69 -17.92 -10.72
C VAL A 567 21.19 -18.12 -10.51
N LEU A 568 20.41 -17.64 -11.47
CA LEU A 568 18.95 -17.78 -11.49
C LEU A 568 18.59 -19.21 -11.88
N CYS A 569 17.82 -19.89 -11.03
CA CYS A 569 17.50 -21.31 -11.17
C CYS A 569 15.98 -21.49 -11.36
N PRO A 570 15.43 -21.17 -12.55
CA PRO A 570 14.01 -21.29 -12.80
C PRO A 570 13.50 -22.72 -13.01
N THR A 571 12.22 -22.95 -12.68
CA THR A 571 11.44 -24.08 -13.20
C THR A 571 11.32 -24.00 -14.71
N HIS A 572 11.31 -25.14 -15.41
CA HIS A 572 11.27 -25.19 -16.87
C HIS A 572 9.91 -25.74 -17.33
N ARG A 573 9.00 -24.84 -17.70
CA ARG A 573 7.60 -25.13 -18.08
C ARG A 573 7.30 -24.76 -19.52
N SER A 574 7.94 -23.74 -20.09
CA SER A 574 7.64 -23.22 -21.43
C SER A 574 8.90 -22.70 -22.13
N VAL A 575 8.85 -22.55 -23.46
CA VAL A 575 9.87 -21.76 -24.18
C VAL A 575 9.87 -20.30 -23.72
N LEU A 576 8.75 -19.82 -23.16
CA LEU A 576 8.62 -18.45 -22.66
C LEU A 576 9.43 -18.18 -21.39
N ASP A 577 9.92 -19.21 -20.68
CA ASP A 577 10.55 -19.03 -19.36
C ASP A 577 11.73 -18.04 -19.39
N PHE A 578 12.70 -18.25 -20.30
CA PHE A 578 13.87 -17.37 -20.43
C PHE A 578 13.50 -15.98 -20.98
N VAL A 579 12.45 -15.90 -21.81
CA VAL A 579 11.93 -14.64 -22.34
C VAL A 579 11.33 -13.81 -21.21
N ILE A 580 10.54 -14.43 -20.35
CA ILE A 580 9.88 -13.81 -19.19
C ILE A 580 10.91 -13.31 -18.19
N ILE A 581 11.89 -14.14 -17.83
CA ILE A 581 12.94 -13.78 -16.87
C ILE A 581 13.82 -12.66 -17.44
N GLY A 582 14.24 -12.77 -18.70
CA GLY A 582 15.02 -11.73 -19.38
C GLY A 582 14.30 -10.39 -19.43
N THR A 583 13.01 -10.39 -19.79
CA THR A 583 12.16 -9.18 -19.84
C THR A 583 11.96 -8.57 -18.45
N ALA A 584 11.74 -9.42 -17.43
CA ALA A 584 11.62 -8.97 -16.04
C ALA A 584 12.90 -8.32 -15.54
N CYS A 585 14.06 -8.96 -15.74
CA CYS A 585 15.37 -8.41 -15.39
C CYS A 585 15.65 -7.11 -16.14
N PHE A 586 15.38 -7.07 -17.45
CA PHE A 586 15.55 -5.87 -18.25
C PHE A 586 14.79 -4.70 -17.64
N ARG A 587 13.49 -4.86 -17.39
CA ARG A 587 12.62 -3.83 -16.84
C ARG A 587 13.02 -3.39 -15.42
N LEU A 588 13.46 -4.33 -14.58
CA LEU A 588 13.77 -4.08 -13.18
C LEU A 588 15.16 -3.50 -12.96
N CYS A 589 16.10 -3.73 -13.87
CA CYS A 589 17.50 -3.34 -13.76
C CYS A 589 17.73 -1.87 -13.32
N PRO A 590 17.01 -0.84 -13.82
CA PRO A 590 17.22 0.55 -13.39
C PRO A 590 16.91 0.80 -11.92
N LEU A 591 15.94 0.06 -11.37
CA LEU A 591 15.52 0.14 -9.98
C LEU A 591 16.33 -0.81 -9.09
N LEU A 592 16.74 -1.94 -9.66
CA LEU A 592 17.44 -3.05 -9.01
C LEU A 592 18.65 -3.49 -9.86
N PRO A 593 19.79 -2.76 -9.79
CA PRO A 593 20.94 -2.96 -10.69
C PRO A 593 21.58 -4.35 -10.66
N ARG A 594 21.33 -5.14 -9.60
CA ARG A 594 21.76 -6.54 -9.48
C ARG A 594 21.05 -7.47 -10.46
N LEU A 595 19.81 -7.16 -10.85
CA LEU A 595 18.99 -7.95 -11.76
C LEU A 595 19.26 -7.58 -13.22
N GLN A 596 20.52 -7.75 -13.66
CA GLN A 596 20.86 -7.60 -15.08
C GLN A 596 20.27 -8.75 -15.90
N VAL A 597 20.01 -8.50 -17.18
CA VAL A 597 19.58 -9.55 -18.12
C VAL A 597 20.59 -10.71 -18.10
N PRO A 598 20.15 -11.94 -17.77
CA PRO A 598 21.06 -13.06 -17.58
C PRO A 598 21.57 -13.61 -18.91
N HIS A 599 22.71 -14.31 -18.85
CA HIS A 599 23.09 -15.21 -19.94
C HIS A 599 22.38 -16.56 -19.75
N VAL A 600 21.81 -17.09 -20.84
CA VAL A 600 20.90 -18.25 -20.77
C VAL A 600 21.54 -19.45 -21.46
N ALA A 601 21.56 -20.59 -20.78
CA ALA A 601 21.92 -21.87 -21.38
C ALA A 601 20.79 -22.37 -22.30
N ALA A 602 20.97 -22.24 -23.61
CA ALA A 602 20.01 -22.69 -24.62
C ALA A 602 20.44 -24.03 -25.24
N ASP A 603 19.47 -24.79 -25.75
CA ASP A 603 19.73 -26.01 -26.51
C ASP A 603 20.42 -25.67 -27.85
N ALA A 604 21.36 -26.50 -28.29
CA ALA A 604 22.02 -26.34 -29.57
C ALA A 604 21.06 -26.33 -30.78
N GLU A 605 19.85 -26.91 -30.65
CA GLU A 605 18.78 -26.78 -31.66
C GLU A 605 18.49 -25.31 -32.02
N PHE A 606 18.56 -24.38 -31.06
CA PHE A 606 18.29 -22.95 -31.30
C PHE A 606 19.39 -22.25 -32.11
N ALA A 607 20.63 -22.77 -32.08
CA ALA A 607 21.72 -22.25 -32.90
C ALA A 607 21.48 -22.51 -34.40
N GLY A 608 20.74 -23.57 -34.72
CA GLY A 608 20.39 -23.97 -36.09
C GLY A 608 19.28 -23.12 -36.72
N LEU A 609 18.63 -22.22 -35.98
CA LEU A 609 17.56 -21.36 -36.51
C LEU A 609 18.15 -20.20 -37.35
N PRO A 610 17.79 -20.08 -38.65
CA PRO A 610 18.32 -19.03 -39.52
C PRO A 610 18.05 -17.63 -38.96
N LEU A 611 19.09 -16.80 -38.87
CA LEU A 611 19.10 -15.43 -38.30
C LEU A 611 18.81 -15.37 -36.79
N LEU A 612 17.79 -16.10 -36.31
CA LEU A 612 17.35 -16.08 -34.92
C LEU A 612 18.43 -16.63 -33.96
N GLY A 613 19.21 -17.62 -34.37
CA GLY A 613 20.33 -18.12 -33.57
C GLY A 613 21.38 -17.03 -33.27
N GLY A 614 21.77 -16.25 -34.27
CA GLY A 614 22.71 -15.14 -34.08
C GLY A 614 22.16 -14.01 -33.20
N VAL A 615 20.86 -13.70 -33.34
CA VAL A 615 20.17 -12.70 -32.52
C VAL A 615 20.10 -13.16 -31.06
N LEU A 616 19.70 -14.41 -30.80
CA LEU A 616 19.62 -14.97 -29.46
C LEU A 616 21.01 -14.99 -28.79
N ALA A 617 22.07 -15.35 -29.52
CA ALA A 617 23.43 -15.28 -29.02
C ALA A 617 23.84 -13.85 -28.63
N SER A 618 23.47 -12.86 -29.45
CA SER A 618 23.72 -11.43 -29.18
C SER A 618 22.93 -10.90 -27.98
N LEU A 619 21.78 -11.51 -27.67
CA LEU A 619 20.96 -11.20 -26.50
C LEU A 619 21.41 -11.91 -25.22
N GLY A 620 22.37 -12.83 -25.30
CA GLY A 620 22.97 -13.51 -24.13
C GLY A 620 22.77 -15.02 -24.08
N ALA A 621 22.18 -15.64 -25.10
CA ALA A 621 22.10 -17.10 -25.17
C ALA A 621 23.48 -17.72 -25.45
N PHE A 622 23.79 -18.82 -24.79
CA PHE A 622 24.91 -19.69 -25.15
C PHE A 622 24.42 -21.12 -25.33
N TYR A 623 24.98 -21.82 -26.32
CA TYR A 623 24.43 -23.09 -26.79
C TYR A 623 25.16 -24.29 -26.20
N VAL A 624 24.41 -25.18 -25.56
CA VAL A 624 24.93 -26.40 -24.94
C VAL A 624 24.42 -27.63 -25.69
N ARG A 625 25.33 -28.52 -26.08
CA ARG A 625 24.97 -29.81 -26.71
C ARG A 625 24.56 -30.81 -25.63
N ARG A 626 23.40 -31.45 -25.82
CA ARG A 626 22.87 -32.48 -24.90
C ARG A 626 23.14 -33.86 -25.49
N GLY A 627 23.73 -34.79 -24.72
CA GLY A 627 23.89 -36.18 -25.16
C GLY A 627 25.17 -36.92 -24.75
N GLY A 628 26.14 -36.28 -24.10
CA GLY A 628 27.32 -36.97 -23.58
C GLY A 628 27.01 -37.72 -22.28
N GLY A 629 26.72 -39.02 -22.37
CA GLY A 629 26.62 -39.88 -21.19
C GLY A 629 27.93 -39.91 -20.40
N ALA A 630 27.80 -39.82 -19.07
CA ALA A 630 28.75 -40.25 -18.03
C ALA A 630 30.05 -39.43 -17.77
N VAL A 631 30.15 -38.99 -16.51
CA VAL A 631 31.34 -38.85 -15.62
C VAL A 631 32.19 -37.56 -15.60
N GLN A 632 32.21 -36.66 -16.58
CA GLN A 632 32.90 -35.35 -16.39
C GLN A 632 32.13 -34.17 -17.01
N PRO A 633 32.24 -32.95 -16.44
CA PRO A 633 31.68 -31.77 -17.10
C PRO A 633 32.36 -31.62 -18.45
N ASP A 634 31.56 -31.63 -19.52
CA ASP A 634 32.01 -31.40 -20.90
C ASP A 634 33.00 -30.21 -20.90
N PRO A 635 34.27 -30.40 -21.32
CA PRO A 635 35.26 -29.32 -21.37
C PRO A 635 34.75 -28.10 -22.13
N ALA A 636 33.91 -28.30 -23.15
CA ALA A 636 33.27 -27.22 -23.89
C ALA A 636 32.26 -26.45 -23.02
N LEU A 637 31.45 -27.15 -22.22
CA LEU A 637 30.54 -26.53 -21.25
C LEU A 637 31.31 -25.75 -20.17
N ARG A 638 32.43 -26.28 -19.70
CA ARG A 638 33.29 -25.62 -18.71
C ARG A 638 33.89 -24.31 -19.27
N ALA A 639 34.41 -24.35 -20.49
CA ALA A 639 34.94 -23.17 -21.17
C ALA A 639 33.85 -22.11 -21.38
N GLU A 640 32.66 -22.53 -21.77
CA GLU A 640 31.54 -21.63 -22.05
C GLU A 640 30.98 -20.97 -20.77
N VAL A 641 30.84 -21.75 -19.69
CA VAL A 641 30.48 -21.21 -18.37
C VAL A 641 31.55 -20.23 -17.88
N SER A 642 32.84 -20.53 -18.06
CA SER A 642 33.93 -19.60 -17.67
C SER A 642 33.86 -18.29 -18.44
N ARG A 643 33.69 -18.35 -19.76
CA ARG A 643 33.56 -17.19 -20.65
C ARG A 643 32.39 -16.29 -20.24
N VAL A 644 31.25 -16.89 -19.91
CA VAL A 644 30.04 -16.17 -19.52
C VAL A 644 30.17 -15.58 -18.12
N PHE A 645 30.69 -16.36 -17.16
CA PHE A 645 30.83 -15.94 -15.77
C PHE A 645 31.82 -14.78 -15.60
N GLN A 646 32.91 -14.76 -16.39
CA GLN A 646 33.88 -13.66 -16.42
C GLN A 646 33.27 -12.32 -16.85
N LYS A 647 32.15 -12.32 -17.60
CA LYS A 647 31.44 -11.08 -17.99
C LYS A 647 30.68 -10.41 -16.83
N GLY A 648 30.61 -11.05 -15.66
CA GLY A 648 30.04 -10.47 -14.44
C GLY A 648 28.52 -10.27 -14.46
N ARG A 649 27.80 -10.91 -15.39
CA ARG A 649 26.33 -10.90 -15.45
C ARG A 649 25.74 -12.16 -14.80
N PRO A 650 24.49 -12.11 -14.31
CA PRO A 650 23.79 -13.28 -13.83
C PRO A 650 23.74 -14.40 -14.89
N LEU A 651 23.73 -15.64 -14.41
CA LEU A 651 23.54 -16.83 -15.25
C LEU A 651 22.14 -17.40 -15.02
N GLU A 652 21.44 -17.81 -16.07
CA GLU A 652 20.17 -18.53 -15.97
C GLU A 652 20.36 -20.02 -16.28
N VAL A 653 19.90 -20.86 -15.35
CA VAL A 653 20.15 -22.30 -15.33
C VAL A 653 18.88 -23.09 -15.05
N PHE A 654 18.41 -23.84 -16.03
CA PHE A 654 17.33 -24.81 -15.85
C PHE A 654 17.84 -26.11 -15.22
N LEU A 655 17.79 -26.21 -13.89
CA LEU A 655 18.27 -27.37 -13.14
C LEU A 655 17.48 -28.66 -13.43
N GLU A 656 16.23 -28.56 -13.89
CA GLU A 656 15.42 -29.70 -14.35
C GLU A 656 16.01 -30.38 -15.61
N GLY A 657 16.86 -29.66 -16.37
CA GLY A 657 17.50 -30.11 -17.60
C GLY A 657 16.57 -30.18 -18.82
N LEU A 658 15.32 -30.59 -18.64
CA LEU A 658 14.28 -30.67 -19.67
C LEU A 658 13.04 -29.87 -19.25
N ARG A 659 12.25 -29.41 -20.24
CA ARG A 659 10.94 -28.80 -20.00
C ARG A 659 9.97 -29.84 -19.44
N SER A 660 9.16 -29.49 -18.45
CA SER A 660 8.11 -30.35 -17.93
C SER A 660 6.84 -30.23 -18.75
N ARG A 661 6.48 -31.32 -19.45
CA ARG A 661 5.30 -31.37 -20.35
C ARG A 661 3.99 -31.32 -19.59
N GLY A 662 3.93 -31.94 -18.41
CA GLY A 662 2.74 -31.96 -17.56
C GLY A 662 2.80 -30.96 -16.40
N ARG A 663 3.70 -29.96 -16.46
CA ARG A 663 3.95 -28.94 -15.42
C ARG A 663 4.33 -29.45 -14.03
N ARG A 664 4.57 -30.76 -13.89
CA ARG A 664 5.13 -31.40 -12.69
C ARG A 664 6.58 -31.00 -12.50
N GLN A 665 7.03 -30.88 -11.26
CA GLN A 665 8.44 -30.61 -11.03
C GLN A 665 9.29 -31.85 -11.34
N LEU A 666 10.33 -31.66 -12.17
CA LEU A 666 11.25 -32.74 -12.51
C LEU A 666 12.38 -32.82 -11.48
N ARG A 667 13.06 -33.97 -11.42
CA ARG A 667 14.25 -34.14 -10.56
C ARG A 667 15.39 -33.25 -11.06
N LEU A 668 15.94 -32.43 -10.18
CA LEU A 668 17.07 -31.56 -10.52
C LEU A 668 18.35 -32.36 -10.80
N ARG A 669 19.16 -31.85 -11.72
CA ARG A 669 20.44 -32.43 -12.14
C ARG A 669 21.61 -31.57 -11.68
N SER A 670 22.69 -32.23 -11.23
CA SER A 670 23.89 -31.56 -10.69
C SER A 670 24.96 -31.21 -11.72
N GLY A 671 24.81 -31.60 -12.99
CA GLY A 671 25.86 -31.47 -14.01
C GLY A 671 26.39 -30.06 -14.19
N LEU A 672 25.51 -29.08 -14.38
CA LEU A 672 25.91 -27.68 -14.56
C LEU A 672 26.44 -27.05 -13.25
N LEU A 673 25.88 -27.43 -12.10
CA LEU A 673 26.36 -26.94 -10.80
C LEU A 673 27.79 -27.42 -10.49
N ARG A 674 28.15 -28.64 -10.89
CA ARG A 674 29.54 -29.12 -10.82
C ARG A 674 30.46 -28.26 -11.68
N ALA A 675 30.09 -28.03 -12.94
CA ALA A 675 30.87 -27.18 -13.84
C ALA A 675 31.00 -25.75 -13.29
N LEU A 676 29.94 -25.18 -12.73
CA LEU A 676 29.94 -23.85 -12.11
C LEU A 676 30.88 -23.79 -10.91
N ARG A 677 30.81 -24.76 -10.00
CA ARG A 677 31.68 -24.86 -8.82
C ARG A 677 33.16 -24.99 -9.22
N ASP A 678 33.45 -25.79 -10.23
CA ASP A 678 34.81 -26.02 -10.73
C ASP A 678 35.40 -24.82 -11.48
N VAL A 679 34.53 -23.95 -12.03
CA VAL A 679 34.92 -22.76 -12.81
C VAL A 679 34.98 -21.51 -11.95
N SER A 680 34.01 -21.30 -11.08
CA SER A 680 33.91 -20.05 -10.32
C SER A 680 35.07 -19.92 -9.35
N GLN A 681 35.53 -21.04 -8.75
CA GLN A 681 36.46 -21.09 -7.62
C GLN A 681 36.12 -20.11 -6.48
N ARG A 682 34.87 -19.63 -6.49
CA ARG A 682 34.31 -18.57 -5.66
C ARG A 682 32.87 -18.94 -5.34
N THR A 683 32.43 -18.52 -4.18
CA THR A 683 31.05 -18.68 -3.72
C THR A 683 30.07 -17.99 -4.67
N VAL A 684 29.05 -18.72 -5.14
CA VAL A 684 27.95 -18.19 -5.96
C VAL A 684 26.62 -18.37 -5.25
N ALA A 685 25.65 -17.49 -5.54
CA ALA A 685 24.31 -17.58 -5.00
C ALA A 685 23.34 -18.16 -6.02
N LEU A 686 22.77 -19.31 -5.70
CA LEU A 686 21.70 -19.95 -6.45
C LEU A 686 20.37 -19.38 -6.00
N VAL A 687 19.63 -18.72 -6.90
CA VAL A 687 18.32 -18.13 -6.60
C VAL A 687 17.24 -18.98 -7.27
N PRO A 688 16.49 -19.80 -6.52
CA PRO A 688 15.38 -20.58 -7.09
C PRO A 688 14.28 -19.66 -7.63
N ILE A 689 13.73 -19.96 -8.80
CA ILE A 689 12.61 -19.19 -9.37
C ILE A 689 11.48 -20.12 -9.79
N ALA A 690 10.29 -19.95 -9.21
CA ALA A 690 9.09 -20.66 -9.65
C ALA A 690 8.32 -19.81 -10.66
N LEU A 691 8.03 -20.40 -11.81
CA LEU A 691 7.13 -19.86 -12.83
C LEU A 691 5.82 -20.65 -12.80
N SER A 692 4.72 -19.99 -12.45
CA SER A 692 3.38 -20.58 -12.41
C SER A 692 2.51 -19.96 -13.50
N TYR A 693 1.86 -20.78 -14.31
CA TYR A 693 1.12 -20.37 -15.50
C TYR A 693 -0.36 -20.76 -15.40
N GLU A 694 -1.25 -19.93 -15.95
CA GLU A 694 -2.62 -20.36 -16.24
C GLU A 694 -2.64 -21.29 -17.45
N LEU A 695 -2.50 -20.76 -18.67
CA LEU A 695 -2.39 -21.54 -19.89
C LEU A 695 -1.05 -21.30 -20.59
N LEU A 696 -0.62 -22.26 -21.41
CA LEU A 696 0.60 -22.18 -22.21
C LEU A 696 0.30 -22.43 -23.70
N PRO A 697 1.00 -21.74 -24.62
CA PRO A 697 0.92 -22.04 -26.05
C PRO A 697 1.24 -23.49 -26.39
N GLU A 698 2.09 -24.13 -25.59
CA GLU A 698 2.54 -25.48 -25.82
C GLU A 698 1.62 -26.56 -25.24
N ASP A 699 0.56 -26.23 -24.48
CA ASP A 699 -0.26 -27.21 -23.75
C ASP A 699 -0.78 -28.33 -24.67
N THR A 700 -1.34 -27.99 -25.85
CA THR A 700 -1.81 -28.99 -26.82
C THR A 700 -0.66 -29.87 -27.34
N SER A 701 0.47 -29.26 -27.71
CA SER A 701 1.63 -30.01 -28.22
C SER A 701 2.25 -30.93 -27.16
N PHE A 702 2.28 -30.49 -25.90
CA PHE A 702 2.76 -31.30 -24.78
C PHE A 702 1.80 -32.44 -24.46
N PHE A 703 0.50 -32.19 -24.56
CA PHE A 703 -0.52 -33.24 -24.41
C PHE A 703 -0.36 -34.31 -25.49
N ASP A 704 -0.19 -33.91 -26.75
CA ASP A 704 0.05 -34.85 -27.87
C ASP A 704 1.36 -35.63 -27.70
N GLU A 705 2.46 -34.97 -27.28
CA GLU A 705 3.73 -35.65 -26.95
C GLU A 705 3.53 -36.71 -25.85
N LEU A 706 2.76 -36.39 -24.80
CA LEU A 706 2.47 -37.32 -23.71
C LEU A 706 1.58 -38.49 -24.15
N ARG A 707 0.79 -38.33 -25.21
CA ARG A 707 0.03 -39.39 -25.86
C ARG A 707 0.84 -40.22 -26.85
N GLY A 708 2.11 -39.89 -27.08
CA GLY A 708 3.01 -40.61 -27.98
C GLY A 708 3.07 -40.07 -29.41
N CYS A 709 2.47 -38.91 -29.69
CA CYS A 709 2.61 -38.26 -30.99
C CYS A 709 4.03 -37.69 -31.18
N PRO A 710 4.64 -37.78 -32.37
CA PRO A 710 5.98 -37.30 -32.62
C PRO A 710 6.07 -35.77 -32.54
N ARG A 711 7.16 -35.26 -31.94
CA ARG A 711 7.44 -33.82 -31.82
C ARG A 711 7.72 -33.20 -33.19
N PRO A 712 7.00 -32.14 -33.61
CA PRO A 712 7.36 -31.41 -34.82
C PRO A 712 8.67 -30.63 -34.61
N PRO A 713 9.54 -30.51 -35.65
CA PRO A 713 10.76 -29.73 -35.56
C PRO A 713 10.47 -28.24 -35.35
N LEU A 714 11.40 -27.54 -34.68
CA LEU A 714 11.30 -26.08 -34.52
C LEU A 714 11.37 -25.41 -35.90
N SER A 715 10.37 -24.61 -36.22
CA SER A 715 10.26 -23.95 -37.53
C SER A 715 10.11 -22.45 -37.39
N THR A 716 10.99 -21.69 -38.05
CA THR A 716 10.91 -20.23 -38.12
C THR A 716 9.64 -19.77 -38.84
N SER A 717 9.17 -20.50 -39.86
CA SER A 717 7.94 -20.13 -40.57
C SER A 717 6.69 -20.33 -39.72
N ALA A 718 6.67 -21.37 -38.86
CA ALA A 718 5.59 -21.57 -37.90
C ALA A 718 5.54 -20.46 -36.85
N LEU A 719 6.70 -20.04 -36.34
CA LEU A 719 6.81 -18.91 -35.41
C LEU A 719 6.32 -17.60 -36.06
N VAL A 720 6.76 -17.31 -37.29
CA VAL A 720 6.33 -16.12 -38.04
C VAL A 720 4.82 -16.15 -38.30
N GLY A 721 4.29 -17.28 -38.75
CA GLY A 721 2.84 -17.46 -38.95
C GLY A 721 2.06 -17.23 -37.65
N TRP A 722 2.55 -17.77 -36.54
CA TRP A 722 1.94 -17.56 -35.22
C TRP A 722 1.98 -16.08 -34.77
N VAL A 723 3.08 -15.37 -35.04
CA VAL A 723 3.17 -13.92 -34.81
C VAL A 723 2.13 -13.15 -35.63
N PHE A 724 1.96 -13.47 -36.91
CA PHE A 724 0.93 -12.84 -37.75
C PHE A 724 -0.49 -13.12 -37.27
N ARG A 725 -0.77 -14.34 -36.79
CA ARG A 725 -2.05 -14.66 -36.13
C ARG A 725 -2.27 -13.79 -34.90
N GLY A 726 -1.24 -13.60 -34.09
CA GLY A 726 -1.26 -12.69 -32.93
C GLY A 726 -1.56 -11.24 -33.32
N MET A 727 -0.87 -10.71 -34.34
CA MET A 727 -1.13 -9.37 -34.87
C MET A 727 -2.57 -9.18 -35.37
N ARG A 728 -3.18 -10.25 -35.89
CA ARG A 728 -4.59 -10.26 -36.33
C ARG A 728 -5.59 -10.51 -35.20
N GLY A 729 -5.13 -10.72 -33.96
CA GLY A 729 -5.98 -11.01 -32.81
C GLY A 729 -6.61 -12.41 -32.83
N GLU A 730 -6.00 -13.36 -33.55
CA GLU A 730 -6.51 -14.73 -33.74
C GLU A 730 -5.95 -15.74 -32.70
N LEU A 731 -5.19 -15.26 -31.72
CA LEU A 731 -4.66 -16.08 -30.64
C LEU A 731 -5.65 -16.13 -29.47
N PRO A 732 -5.78 -17.28 -28.79
CA PRO A 732 -6.55 -17.36 -27.56
C PRO A 732 -5.86 -16.56 -26.44
N SER A 733 -6.62 -16.25 -25.40
CA SER A 733 -6.06 -15.68 -24.18
C SER A 733 -5.35 -16.76 -23.37
N PHE A 734 -4.10 -16.51 -22.99
CA PHE A 734 -3.30 -17.44 -22.17
C PHE A 734 -3.30 -17.09 -20.68
N GLY A 735 -3.93 -15.98 -20.29
CA GLY A 735 -4.12 -15.60 -18.88
C GLY A 735 -2.90 -14.91 -18.26
N GLU A 736 -2.42 -15.46 -17.14
CA GLU A 736 -1.33 -14.90 -16.33
C GLU A 736 -0.17 -15.90 -16.07
N ALA A 737 1.05 -15.37 -16.03
CA ALA A 737 2.21 -16.01 -15.41
C ALA A 737 2.66 -15.24 -14.16
N ARG A 738 2.95 -15.99 -13.10
CA ARG A 738 3.47 -15.47 -11.83
C ARG A 738 4.89 -15.99 -11.60
N VAL A 739 5.79 -15.06 -11.29
CA VAL A 739 7.21 -15.31 -11.02
C VAL A 739 7.48 -15.04 -9.55
N ARG A 740 8.01 -16.04 -8.83
CA ARG A 740 8.39 -15.92 -7.41
C ARG A 740 9.78 -16.46 -7.19
N LEU A 741 10.58 -15.75 -6.40
CA LEU A 741 11.95 -16.11 -6.08
C LEU A 741 12.03 -16.76 -4.69
N GLY A 742 12.85 -17.80 -4.56
CA GLY A 742 13.17 -18.47 -3.31
C GLY A 742 14.30 -17.78 -2.56
N ALA A 743 14.53 -18.19 -1.31
CA ALA A 743 15.74 -17.77 -0.61
C ALA A 743 16.97 -18.26 -1.38
N ALA A 744 18.00 -17.43 -1.44
CA ALA A 744 19.21 -17.81 -2.16
C ALA A 744 19.99 -18.88 -1.37
N HIS A 745 20.51 -19.86 -2.10
CA HIS A 745 21.37 -20.90 -1.57
C HIS A 745 22.81 -20.65 -1.98
N VAL A 746 23.73 -20.97 -1.09
CA VAL A 746 25.15 -20.78 -1.34
C VAL A 746 25.73 -22.02 -2.00
N LEU A 747 26.35 -21.85 -3.16
CA LEU A 747 27.17 -22.87 -3.80
C LEU A 747 28.65 -22.48 -3.67
N ASP A 748 29.36 -23.24 -2.85
CA ASP A 748 30.81 -23.14 -2.63
C ASP A 748 31.49 -24.50 -2.83
N ALA A 749 32.78 -24.57 -2.49
CA ALA A 749 33.57 -25.79 -2.61
C ALA A 749 33.13 -26.90 -1.63
N ALA A 750 32.55 -26.54 -0.48
CA ALA A 750 32.15 -27.46 0.58
C ALA A 750 30.71 -27.98 0.39
N ALA A 751 29.90 -27.32 -0.44
CA ALA A 751 28.50 -27.66 -0.65
C ALA A 751 28.28 -29.10 -1.16
N GLU A 752 27.48 -29.85 -0.41
CA GLU A 752 26.98 -31.16 -0.81
C GLU A 752 25.84 -31.01 -1.84
N LEU A 753 26.18 -31.17 -3.12
CA LEU A 753 25.23 -30.96 -4.23
C LEU A 753 23.90 -31.74 -4.09
N PRO A 754 23.85 -32.99 -3.61
CA PRO A 754 22.58 -33.69 -3.43
C PRO A 754 21.65 -33.02 -2.41
N VAL A 755 22.21 -32.54 -1.29
CA VAL A 755 21.45 -31.85 -0.22
C VAL A 755 20.96 -30.50 -0.73
N LEU A 756 21.87 -29.71 -1.30
CA LEU A 756 21.56 -28.41 -1.90
C LEU A 756 20.46 -28.50 -2.96
N LEU A 757 20.51 -29.52 -3.84
CA LEU A 757 19.48 -29.72 -4.84
C LEU A 757 18.13 -30.15 -4.24
N ALA A 758 18.12 -30.89 -3.13
CA ALA A 758 16.89 -31.26 -2.44
C ALA A 758 16.22 -30.02 -1.81
N GLU A 759 17.00 -29.14 -1.17
CA GLU A 759 16.51 -27.89 -0.59
C GLU A 759 15.97 -26.93 -1.67
N VAL A 760 16.70 -26.77 -2.78
CA VAL A 760 16.24 -25.98 -3.93
C VAL A 760 14.95 -26.56 -4.52
N GLN A 761 14.87 -27.89 -4.66
CA GLN A 761 13.69 -28.57 -5.16
C GLN A 761 12.47 -28.31 -4.27
N GLU A 762 12.61 -28.46 -2.96
CA GLU A 762 11.54 -28.21 -1.98
C GLU A 762 11.06 -26.75 -2.02
N GLN A 763 11.98 -25.79 -2.08
CA GLN A 763 11.61 -24.39 -2.20
C GLN A 763 10.83 -24.08 -3.48
N LEU A 764 11.24 -24.63 -4.63
CA LEU A 764 10.51 -24.44 -5.90
C LEU A 764 9.07 -24.98 -5.82
N VAL A 765 8.82 -26.09 -5.11
CA VAL A 765 7.46 -26.56 -4.83
C VAL A 765 6.69 -25.52 -4.01
N ASN A 766 7.29 -25.05 -2.90
CA ASN A 766 6.63 -24.11 -1.97
C ASN A 766 6.38 -22.72 -2.58
N LEU A 767 7.17 -22.31 -3.56
CA LEU A 767 7.00 -21.06 -4.30
C LEU A 767 5.92 -21.15 -5.38
N THR A 768 5.63 -22.36 -5.87
CA THR A 768 4.62 -22.57 -6.90
C THR A 768 3.26 -22.08 -6.42
N SER A 769 2.57 -21.34 -7.28
CA SER A 769 1.28 -20.72 -7.01
C SER A 769 0.21 -21.26 -7.94
N ILE A 770 -1.04 -21.12 -7.54
CA ILE A 770 -2.20 -21.53 -8.34
C ILE A 770 -3.26 -20.43 -8.37
N THR A 771 -4.10 -20.47 -9.40
CA THR A 771 -5.21 -19.55 -9.61
C THR A 771 -6.56 -20.25 -9.45
N ALA A 772 -7.65 -19.49 -9.44
CA ALA A 772 -9.01 -20.03 -9.44
C ALA A 772 -9.27 -20.96 -10.63
N LEU A 773 -8.54 -20.80 -11.75
CA LEU A 773 -8.60 -21.71 -12.90
C LEU A 773 -8.09 -23.10 -12.56
N HIS A 774 -7.00 -23.18 -11.78
CA HIS A 774 -6.43 -24.45 -11.33
C HIS A 774 -7.39 -25.17 -10.37
N ALA A 775 -7.95 -24.42 -9.42
CA ALA A 775 -8.94 -24.95 -8.49
C ALA A 775 -10.22 -25.41 -9.21
N ARG A 776 -10.65 -24.69 -10.25
CA ARG A 776 -11.76 -25.09 -11.13
C ARG A 776 -11.42 -26.38 -11.89
N ALA A 777 -10.24 -26.49 -12.51
CA ALA A 777 -9.84 -27.70 -13.23
C ALA A 777 -9.83 -28.93 -12.32
N LEU A 778 -9.35 -28.77 -11.07
CA LEU A 778 -9.42 -29.81 -10.05
C LEU A 778 -10.86 -30.13 -9.65
N ALA A 779 -11.71 -29.11 -9.49
CA ALA A 779 -13.12 -29.29 -9.16
C ALA A 779 -13.89 -30.03 -10.26
N GLU A 780 -13.64 -29.73 -11.54
CA GLU A 780 -14.21 -30.44 -12.69
C GLU A 780 -13.80 -31.91 -12.70
N LEU A 781 -12.53 -32.22 -12.38
CA LEU A 781 -12.05 -33.61 -12.31
C LEU A 781 -12.66 -34.40 -11.15
N LEU A 782 -12.88 -33.73 -10.01
CA LEU A 782 -13.42 -34.35 -8.79
C LEU A 782 -14.95 -34.28 -8.71
N GLU A 783 -15.63 -33.72 -9.71
CA GLU A 783 -17.08 -33.48 -9.72
C GLU A 783 -17.57 -32.65 -8.51
N LEU A 784 -16.79 -31.64 -8.12
CA LEU A 784 -17.06 -30.73 -6.99
C LEU A 784 -17.38 -29.30 -7.45
N HIS A 785 -17.97 -28.50 -6.56
CA HIS A 785 -18.19 -27.08 -6.82
C HIS A 785 -16.88 -26.27 -6.70
N PRO A 786 -16.47 -25.47 -7.72
CA PRO A 786 -15.19 -24.75 -7.72
C PRO A 786 -14.98 -23.85 -6.49
N ALA A 787 -16.02 -23.16 -6.03
CA ALA A 787 -15.93 -22.29 -4.85
C ALA A 787 -15.60 -23.06 -3.56
N ALA A 788 -16.08 -24.30 -3.43
CA ALA A 788 -15.78 -25.15 -2.27
C ALA A 788 -14.31 -25.60 -2.30
N VAL A 789 -13.80 -25.98 -3.47
CA VAL A 789 -12.40 -26.34 -3.65
C VAL A 789 -11.48 -25.14 -3.37
N CYS A 790 -11.80 -23.96 -3.89
CA CYS A 790 -11.07 -22.73 -3.57
C CYS A 790 -11.05 -22.42 -2.07
N ALA A 791 -12.19 -22.54 -1.39
CA ALA A 791 -12.29 -22.31 0.04
C ALA A 791 -11.46 -23.32 0.84
N ALA A 792 -11.50 -24.61 0.47
CA ALA A 792 -10.74 -25.68 1.10
C ALA A 792 -9.21 -25.53 0.89
N LEU A 793 -8.79 -25.15 -0.32
CA LEU A 793 -7.38 -24.87 -0.61
C LEU A 793 -6.87 -23.71 0.24
N ARG A 794 -7.66 -22.62 0.33
CA ARG A 794 -7.32 -21.45 1.14
C ARG A 794 -7.27 -21.77 2.64
N SER A 795 -8.21 -22.55 3.16
CA SER A 795 -8.18 -22.98 4.57
C SER A 795 -7.01 -23.92 4.88
N GLY A 796 -6.59 -24.74 3.90
CA GLY A 796 -5.36 -25.55 3.94
C GLY A 796 -4.06 -24.74 3.72
N GLY A 797 -4.14 -23.40 3.74
CA GLY A 797 -3.01 -22.49 3.60
C GLY A 797 -2.40 -22.44 2.20
N VAL A 798 -3.08 -22.91 1.16
CA VAL A 798 -2.62 -22.81 -0.23
C VAL A 798 -3.04 -21.45 -0.78
N PRO A 799 -2.10 -20.60 -1.23
CA PRO A 799 -2.48 -19.33 -1.84
C PRO A 799 -3.14 -19.59 -3.21
N VAL A 800 -4.43 -19.25 -3.30
CA VAL A 800 -5.22 -19.34 -4.54
C VAL A 800 -5.57 -17.94 -5.03
N HIS A 801 -4.91 -17.51 -6.10
CA HIS A 801 -5.12 -16.21 -6.72
C HIS A 801 -6.35 -16.21 -7.64
N GLU A 802 -6.87 -15.05 -7.98
CA GLU A 802 -7.94 -14.94 -8.98
C GLU A 802 -7.39 -15.22 -10.39
N SER A 803 -8.23 -15.84 -11.22
CA SER A 803 -7.90 -16.14 -12.62
C SER A 803 -8.12 -14.92 -13.50
N ARG A 804 -7.25 -14.71 -14.51
CA ARG A 804 -7.50 -13.68 -15.53
C ARG A 804 -8.42 -14.20 -16.64
N LEU A 805 -8.48 -15.52 -16.79
CA LEU A 805 -9.33 -16.18 -17.76
C LEU A 805 -10.78 -16.29 -17.26
N PRO A 806 -11.77 -16.12 -18.15
CA PRO A 806 -13.18 -16.16 -17.79
C PRO A 806 -13.60 -17.55 -17.31
N ALA A 807 -14.39 -17.60 -16.24
CA ALA A 807 -14.83 -18.83 -15.61
C ALA A 807 -15.76 -19.70 -16.48
N ALA A 808 -16.32 -19.17 -17.57
CA ALA A 808 -17.37 -19.82 -18.35
C ALA A 808 -16.88 -20.68 -19.55
N ALA A 809 -15.63 -20.54 -19.99
CA ALA A 809 -15.13 -21.30 -21.14
C ALA A 809 -14.78 -22.74 -20.74
N PRO A 810 -15.27 -23.79 -21.43
CA PRO A 810 -14.92 -25.18 -21.11
C PRO A 810 -13.43 -25.45 -21.36
N LEU A 811 -12.78 -26.13 -20.42
CA LEU A 811 -11.38 -26.54 -20.57
C LEU A 811 -11.29 -27.81 -21.41
N THR A 812 -10.42 -27.81 -22.42
CA THR A 812 -10.02 -29.03 -23.14
C THR A 812 -9.21 -29.95 -22.23
N GLU A 813 -9.07 -31.24 -22.59
CA GLU A 813 -8.21 -32.15 -21.81
C GLU A 813 -6.75 -31.68 -21.76
N ALA A 814 -6.26 -31.13 -22.87
CA ALA A 814 -4.91 -30.60 -22.98
C ALA A 814 -4.64 -29.42 -22.03
N GLU A 815 -5.67 -28.62 -21.71
CA GLU A 815 -5.59 -27.51 -20.75
C GLU A 815 -5.86 -27.99 -19.32
N ARG A 816 -6.84 -28.88 -19.12
CA ARG A 816 -7.30 -29.33 -17.80
C ARG A 816 -6.22 -30.12 -17.07
N TRP A 817 -5.58 -31.09 -17.72
CA TRP A 817 -4.64 -31.99 -17.06
C TRP A 817 -3.41 -31.28 -16.48
N PRO A 818 -2.70 -30.39 -17.20
CA PRO A 818 -1.58 -29.65 -16.63
C PRO A 818 -1.96 -28.80 -15.40
N LEU A 819 -3.13 -28.15 -15.42
CA LEU A 819 -3.66 -27.37 -14.30
C LEU A 819 -3.91 -28.23 -13.05
N VAL A 820 -4.54 -29.39 -13.24
CA VAL A 820 -4.78 -30.37 -12.18
C VAL A 820 -3.45 -30.87 -11.60
N LEU A 821 -2.51 -31.29 -12.45
CA LEU A 821 -1.23 -31.87 -12.01
C LEU A 821 -0.37 -30.87 -11.22
N GLN A 822 -0.41 -29.59 -11.58
CA GLN A 822 0.23 -28.53 -10.82
C GLN A 822 -0.40 -28.38 -9.43
N THR A 823 -1.73 -28.39 -9.35
CA THR A 823 -2.47 -28.33 -8.07
C THR A 823 -2.20 -29.55 -7.21
N ALA A 824 -2.19 -30.74 -7.82
CA ALA A 824 -1.90 -32.00 -7.16
C ALA A 824 -0.49 -32.01 -6.55
N THR A 825 0.51 -31.49 -7.27
CA THR A 825 1.89 -31.40 -6.76
C THR A 825 1.96 -30.59 -5.46
N LEU A 826 1.20 -29.50 -5.34
CA LEU A 826 1.12 -28.69 -4.11
C LEU A 826 0.37 -29.40 -2.99
N LEU A 827 -0.73 -30.09 -3.31
CA LEU A 827 -1.53 -30.83 -2.34
C LEU A 827 -0.78 -32.02 -1.76
N ARG A 828 0.01 -32.72 -2.57
CA ARG A 828 0.74 -33.92 -2.17
C ARG A 828 1.62 -33.70 -0.94
N ALA A 829 2.29 -32.55 -0.85
CA ALA A 829 3.14 -32.19 0.29
C ALA A 829 2.35 -31.86 1.57
N ARG A 830 1.03 -31.63 1.46
CA ARG A 830 0.16 -31.16 2.54
C ARG A 830 -0.88 -32.19 2.98
N LEU A 831 -1.04 -33.26 2.20
CA LEU A 831 -1.99 -34.33 2.48
C LEU A 831 -1.35 -35.41 3.36
N PRO A 832 -2.15 -36.11 4.19
CA PRO A 832 -1.70 -37.32 4.87
C PRO A 832 -1.11 -38.32 3.87
N GLN A 833 -0.12 -39.10 4.29
CA GLN A 833 0.70 -39.96 3.41
C GLN A 833 -0.13 -40.89 2.50
N GLN A 834 -1.26 -41.41 2.98
CA GLN A 834 -2.14 -42.27 2.19
C GLN A 834 -2.73 -41.54 0.98
N TRP A 835 -3.18 -40.29 1.17
CA TRP A 835 -3.77 -39.45 0.13
C TRP A 835 -2.70 -38.89 -0.80
N ALA A 836 -1.52 -38.57 -0.26
CA ALA A 836 -0.35 -38.14 -1.01
C ALA A 836 0.31 -39.25 -1.86
N ARG A 837 -0.02 -40.52 -1.63
CA ARG A 837 0.39 -41.66 -2.48
C ARG A 837 -0.63 -41.96 -3.56
N TRP A 838 -1.91 -41.81 -3.24
CA TRP A 838 -3.01 -41.97 -4.20
C TRP A 838 -2.95 -40.88 -5.29
N LEU A 839 -2.70 -39.64 -4.86
CA LEU A 839 -2.50 -38.46 -5.70
C LEU A 839 -1.10 -38.40 -6.29
#